data_AF-A0A0B6WU32-F1
#
_entry.id   AF-A0A0B6WU32-F1
#
_cell.length_a   1.000
_cell.length_b   1.000
_cell.length_c   1.000
_cell.angle_alpha   90.00
_cell.angle_beta   90.00
_cell.angle_gamma   90.00
#
_symmetry.space_group_name_H-M   'P 1'
#
loop_
_entity.id
_entity.type
_entity.pdbx_description
1 polymer ?
#
loop_
_entity_poly.entity_id
_entity_poly.type
_entity_poly.pdbx_seq_one_letter_code
_entity_poly.pdbx_strand_id
1 'polypeptide(L)'
;MGILRSCLGERRDRARRDAMKIASRLFLWAILFSSFIAVSSSAQPSYRRILFDRNAHPAVRSAAEILARKLGLSTEEIVSVDQSALPRRGEIVLEVAADLSPDQLKELGPKARSLKYDGYMIAFRDGGALICGARPRSLLYAAGDWRLWKDISAGDFVREPSFAIRTGQYDENRSVAEYVAELGVNVIIGKPNDHVVTLRETLPEVYARLDPQEKERLEAARAARMRENLELARACHDADVDFYAFLFGSDFARWSPALYRAALKAFPSIRGVAAPSSFEKASLCPSDPLTWKLVRAYIEDLIAQTGADGLYVTFWDHYGLYCQDERCRHNGLNKFPNELYEAVKQYDAALRPLKKRLVVRTWSSGVPHWLRGEFVHAPGYGHFGGTGVELWGRVIRETPPDIILQTKVYNADCQPDAPFSPLIGQARPHAEIAEYQISGQTIGRFYFPASTVDYIARTMRRVHELVGGEGGVNIFPGGTRQSNYSVFDDILNSVNLYAWRELSWNVNANVEKIWTDWALPIYGERAVPHVIEALRLSEEAVYRTFSTLGMGSETNSSFAENIERRETLLKYTNRYYLPEYARFLEPTKENIERVIAEKEENLRRIDRMFAALERARPHLRAEQYAEMRTRFDWLKEYAICARYLDESLWRYRYLRHLASMLTTDPEQLKYIAAAYDAVMEHEKRLFRYDPAQKFSCYNTTLGQLRIKPSLGSPVPLMKELYEKSKQLIESAVGPDYLPTEWLR
;
A
#
# COMPACT_ATOMS: atom_id res chain seq x y z
N MET A 1 46.95 -13.36 54.82
CA MET A 1 46.36 -13.19 53.47
C MET A 1 45.67 -11.81 53.30
N GLY A 2 46.32 -10.70 53.67
CA GLY A 2 45.71 -9.35 53.59
C GLY A 2 46.43 -8.38 52.64
N ILE A 3 47.65 -8.70 52.19
CA ILE A 3 48.53 -7.76 51.47
C ILE A 3 48.60 -8.06 49.96
N LEU A 4 48.14 -9.25 49.53
CA LEU A 4 48.15 -9.65 48.11
C LEU A 4 46.89 -9.24 47.32
N ARG A 5 45.84 -8.72 47.96
CA ARG A 5 44.61 -8.28 47.27
C ARG A 5 44.60 -6.81 46.85
N SER A 6 45.39 -5.91 47.46
CA SER A 6 45.41 -4.50 47.03
C SER A 6 46.28 -4.26 45.80
N CYS A 7 47.40 -4.99 45.66
CA CYS A 7 48.32 -4.82 44.52
C CYS A 7 47.74 -5.30 43.17
N LEU A 8 46.74 -6.19 43.18
CA LEU A 8 46.10 -6.69 41.95
C LEU A 8 44.97 -5.77 41.44
N GLY A 9 44.33 -4.99 42.34
CA GLY A 9 43.32 -3.99 41.96
C GLY A 9 43.93 -2.79 41.22
N GLU A 10 45.04 -2.26 41.73
CA GLU A 10 45.67 -1.08 41.13
C GLU A 10 46.29 -1.34 39.75
N ARG A 11 46.78 -2.56 39.47
CA ARG A 11 47.30 -2.90 38.13
C ARG A 11 46.20 -3.01 37.08
N ARG A 12 45.00 -3.46 37.44
CA ARG A 12 43.86 -3.55 36.50
C ARG A 12 43.30 -2.18 36.13
N ASP A 13 43.23 -1.26 37.08
CA ASP A 13 42.73 0.10 36.83
C ASP A 13 43.73 1.00 36.10
N ARG A 14 45.03 0.70 36.18
CA ARG A 14 46.05 1.39 35.39
C ARG A 14 46.02 0.93 33.92
N ALA A 15 45.91 -0.38 33.68
CA ALA A 15 45.78 -0.94 32.34
C ALA A 15 44.50 -0.47 31.61
N ARG A 16 43.36 -0.33 32.31
CA ARG A 16 42.12 0.23 31.73
C ARG A 16 42.25 1.71 31.37
N ARG A 17 42.90 2.51 32.22
CA ARG A 17 43.13 3.94 31.96
C ARG A 17 44.09 4.17 30.79
N ASP A 18 45.10 3.33 30.65
CA ASP A 18 46.05 3.43 29.55
C ASP A 18 45.43 2.93 28.22
N ALA A 19 44.59 1.89 28.25
CA ALA A 19 43.80 1.45 27.10
C ALA A 19 42.81 2.53 26.62
N MET A 20 42.13 3.23 27.54
CA MET A 20 41.24 4.36 27.17
C MET A 20 42.02 5.54 26.59
N LYS A 21 43.23 5.84 27.08
CA LYS A 21 44.06 6.91 26.53
C LYS A 21 44.55 6.58 25.12
N ILE A 22 44.94 5.33 24.87
CA ILE A 22 45.35 4.86 23.52
C ILE A 22 44.16 4.85 22.56
N ALA A 23 42.98 4.39 22.99
CA ALA A 23 41.76 4.44 22.19
C ALA A 23 41.35 5.89 21.86
N SER A 24 41.45 6.82 22.80
CA SER A 24 41.14 8.24 22.56
C SER A 24 42.10 8.91 21.58
N ARG A 25 43.38 8.52 21.61
CA ARG A 25 44.41 9.05 20.69
C ARG A 25 44.29 8.47 19.29
N LEU A 26 43.91 7.19 19.16
CA LEU A 26 43.59 6.58 17.86
C LEU A 26 42.31 7.15 17.26
N PHE A 27 41.30 7.48 18.08
CA PHE A 27 40.09 8.15 17.62
C PHE A 27 40.36 9.60 17.17
N LEU A 28 41.23 10.33 17.87
CA LEU A 28 41.65 11.67 17.46
C LEU A 28 42.47 11.67 16.16
N TRP A 29 43.33 10.66 15.96
CA TRP A 29 44.09 10.50 14.72
C TRP A 29 43.19 10.06 13.55
N ALA A 30 42.17 9.23 13.78
CA ALA A 30 41.17 8.92 12.76
C ALA A 30 40.38 10.16 12.33
N ILE A 31 40.00 11.04 13.26
CA ILE A 31 39.30 12.30 12.96
C ILE A 31 40.22 13.30 12.24
N LEU A 32 41.51 13.36 12.60
CA LEU A 32 42.48 14.25 11.95
C LEU A 32 42.92 13.74 10.56
N PHE A 33 42.97 12.43 10.31
CA PHE A 33 43.26 11.88 8.98
C PHE A 33 42.06 11.97 8.03
N SER A 34 40.82 12.00 8.54
CA SER A 34 39.62 12.30 7.75
C SER A 34 39.51 13.77 7.33
N SER A 35 40.35 14.66 7.88
CA SER A 35 40.28 16.11 7.63
C SER A 35 41.32 16.62 6.63
N PHE A 36 42.14 15.74 6.03
CA PHE A 36 43.17 16.09 5.05
C PHE A 36 43.04 15.34 3.70
N ILE A 37 41.84 14.87 3.37
CA ILE A 37 41.48 14.72 1.95
C ILE A 37 41.09 16.11 1.50
N ALA A 38 41.98 16.77 0.76
CA ALA A 38 41.59 17.90 -0.07
C ALA A 38 40.41 17.43 -0.92
N VAL A 39 39.20 17.83 -0.54
CA VAL A 39 38.05 17.80 -1.42
C VAL A 39 38.41 18.78 -2.51
N SER A 40 39.06 18.27 -3.55
CA SER A 40 39.03 18.88 -4.86
C SER A 40 37.55 19.15 -5.10
N SER A 41 37.14 20.41 -4.95
CA SER A 41 35.82 20.85 -5.34
C SER A 41 35.80 20.72 -6.87
N SER A 42 35.60 19.50 -7.35
CA SER A 42 35.26 19.24 -8.74
C SER A 42 34.06 20.12 -9.00
N ALA A 43 34.27 21.17 -9.80
CA ALA A 43 33.21 22.07 -10.20
C ALA A 43 32.02 21.21 -10.63
N GLN A 44 30.88 21.34 -9.92
CA GLN A 44 29.69 20.58 -10.25
C GLN A 44 29.42 20.73 -11.75
N PRO A 45 29.09 19.63 -12.47
CA PRO A 45 28.79 19.73 -13.88
C PRO A 45 27.59 20.67 -14.05
N SER A 46 27.85 21.87 -14.55
CA SER A 46 26.79 22.80 -14.94
C SER A 46 26.27 22.32 -16.30
N TYR A 47 25.31 21.42 -16.29
CA TYR A 47 24.55 21.10 -17.50
C TYR A 47 23.87 22.37 -18.00
N ARG A 48 23.83 22.54 -19.33
CA ARG A 48 23.30 23.73 -20.02
C ARG A 48 22.30 23.37 -21.11
N ARG A 49 22.35 22.13 -21.62
CA ARG A 49 21.47 21.68 -22.70
C ARG A 49 21.15 20.20 -22.57
N ILE A 50 19.96 19.83 -23.05
CA ILE A 50 19.52 18.45 -23.20
C ILE A 50 19.23 18.22 -24.68
N LEU A 51 19.86 17.19 -25.24
CA LEU A 51 19.79 16.80 -26.64
C LEU A 51 19.08 15.45 -26.76
N PHE A 52 18.23 15.30 -27.75
CA PHE A 52 17.60 14.02 -28.12
C PHE A 52 17.24 14.01 -29.61
N ASP A 53 17.07 12.83 -30.20
CA ASP A 53 16.64 12.69 -31.59
C ASP A 53 15.21 13.24 -31.77
N ARG A 54 14.95 14.06 -32.81
CA ARG A 54 13.61 14.62 -33.08
C ARG A 54 12.56 13.55 -33.36
N ASN A 55 12.99 12.38 -33.83
CA ASN A 55 12.14 11.24 -34.15
C ASN A 55 12.08 10.23 -32.99
N ALA A 56 12.70 10.55 -31.85
CA ALA A 56 12.62 9.71 -30.66
C ALA A 56 11.17 9.56 -30.19
N HIS A 57 10.92 8.44 -29.51
CA HIS A 57 9.64 8.18 -28.86
C HIS A 57 9.25 9.33 -27.89
N PRO A 58 7.96 9.71 -27.76
CA PRO A 58 7.53 10.84 -26.93
C PRO A 58 8.05 10.82 -25.48
N ALA A 59 8.19 9.64 -24.87
CA ALA A 59 8.79 9.45 -23.54
C ALA A 59 10.17 10.09 -23.37
N VAL A 60 10.99 10.12 -24.43
CA VAL A 60 12.34 10.73 -24.41
C VAL A 60 12.24 12.24 -24.24
N ARG A 61 11.32 12.89 -24.96
CA ARG A 61 11.04 14.31 -24.80
C ARG A 61 10.50 14.62 -23.40
N SER A 62 9.56 13.82 -22.91
CA SER A 62 9.02 13.98 -21.55
C SER A 62 10.13 13.84 -20.49
N ALA A 63 11.08 12.92 -20.69
CA ALA A 63 12.26 12.78 -19.82
C ALA A 63 13.15 14.03 -19.86
N ALA A 64 13.37 14.62 -21.05
CA ALA A 64 14.11 15.88 -21.20
C ALA A 64 13.41 17.04 -20.47
N GLU A 65 12.09 17.16 -20.59
CA GLU A 65 11.29 18.20 -19.92
C GLU A 65 11.32 18.04 -18.38
N ILE A 66 11.23 16.81 -17.88
CA ILE A 66 11.38 16.50 -16.45
C ILE A 66 12.79 16.88 -15.98
N LEU A 67 13.83 16.47 -16.70
CA LEU A 67 15.22 16.80 -16.37
C LEU A 67 15.48 18.29 -16.37
N ALA A 68 15.02 19.01 -17.40
CA ALA A 68 15.18 20.45 -17.50
C ALA A 68 14.65 21.14 -16.25
N ARG A 69 13.40 20.86 -15.85
CA ARG A 69 12.84 21.41 -14.59
C ARG A 69 13.64 21.04 -13.35
N LYS A 70 14.04 19.77 -13.21
CA LYS A 70 14.76 19.30 -12.00
C LYS A 70 16.17 19.88 -11.91
N LEU A 71 16.80 20.17 -13.04
CA LEU A 71 18.13 20.79 -13.15
C LEU A 71 18.09 22.33 -13.24
N GLY A 72 16.90 22.93 -13.30
CA GLY A 72 16.74 24.39 -13.41
C GLY A 72 17.03 24.96 -14.81
N LEU A 73 16.90 24.15 -15.85
CA LEU A 73 17.02 24.55 -17.25
C LEU A 73 15.64 25.00 -17.80
N SER A 74 15.68 25.94 -18.72
CA SER A 74 14.55 26.41 -19.51
C SER A 74 14.16 25.41 -20.61
N THR A 75 12.95 25.56 -21.16
CA THR A 75 12.50 24.74 -22.30
C THR A 75 13.27 25.01 -23.58
N GLU A 76 13.94 26.16 -23.70
CA GLU A 76 14.79 26.51 -24.86
C GLU A 76 16.12 25.74 -24.87
N GLU A 77 16.54 25.22 -23.71
CA GLU A 77 17.74 24.39 -23.55
C GLU A 77 17.49 22.92 -23.90
N ILE A 78 16.24 22.57 -24.21
CA ILE A 78 15.84 21.26 -24.74
C ILE A 78 15.88 21.35 -26.26
N VAL A 79 16.81 20.63 -26.89
CA VAL A 79 17.04 20.71 -28.33
C VAL A 79 16.88 19.33 -28.97
N SER A 80 15.92 19.22 -29.88
CA SER A 80 15.78 18.05 -30.75
C SER A 80 16.75 18.15 -31.93
N VAL A 81 17.48 17.08 -32.22
CA VAL A 81 18.46 17.00 -33.32
C VAL A 81 18.10 15.87 -34.30
N ASP A 82 18.65 15.87 -35.51
CA ASP A 82 18.36 14.80 -36.50
C ASP A 82 19.06 13.48 -36.17
N GLN A 83 20.23 13.56 -35.52
CA GLN A 83 20.95 12.43 -34.98
C GLN A 83 21.75 12.90 -33.78
N SER A 84 21.60 12.21 -32.65
CA SER A 84 22.32 12.55 -31.43
C SER A 84 23.81 12.18 -31.56
N ALA A 85 24.70 13.12 -31.27
CA ALA A 85 26.14 12.88 -31.21
C ALA A 85 26.57 12.54 -29.78
N LEU A 86 27.86 12.28 -29.57
CA LEU A 86 28.43 12.23 -28.21
C LEU A 86 28.25 13.59 -27.50
N PRO A 87 27.92 13.58 -26.19
CA PRO A 87 27.69 14.81 -25.44
C PRO A 87 28.98 15.63 -25.35
N ARG A 88 28.88 16.94 -25.60
CA ARG A 88 29.95 17.89 -25.26
C ARG A 88 29.84 18.31 -23.80
N ARG A 89 30.84 19.04 -23.33
CA ARG A 89 30.83 19.62 -21.98
C ARG A 89 29.55 20.44 -21.74
N GLY A 90 28.83 20.10 -20.66
CA GLY A 90 27.57 20.74 -20.29
C GLY A 90 26.34 20.23 -21.05
N GLU A 91 26.47 19.20 -21.88
CA GLU A 91 25.34 18.59 -22.59
C GLU A 91 24.93 17.27 -21.94
N ILE A 92 23.62 17.04 -21.89
CA ILE A 92 23.02 15.74 -21.63
C ILE A 92 22.46 15.24 -22.96
N VAL A 93 22.86 14.04 -23.40
CA VAL A 93 22.27 13.37 -24.57
C VAL A 93 21.43 12.21 -24.07
N LEU A 94 20.16 12.16 -24.50
CA LEU A 94 19.23 11.09 -24.18
C LEU A 94 19.09 10.15 -25.39
N GLU A 95 19.31 8.86 -25.17
CA GLU A 95 19.18 7.84 -26.21
C GLU A 95 18.57 6.52 -25.74
N VAL A 96 18.02 5.76 -26.69
CA VAL A 96 17.57 4.38 -26.47
C VAL A 96 18.62 3.41 -27.04
N ALA A 97 18.84 2.29 -26.35
CA ALA A 97 19.88 1.32 -26.69
C ALA A 97 19.79 0.78 -28.14
N ALA A 98 18.57 0.71 -28.69
CA ALA A 98 18.31 0.28 -30.06
C ALA A 98 18.80 1.29 -31.12
N ASP A 99 18.89 2.57 -30.76
CA ASP A 99 19.12 3.69 -31.66
C ASP A 99 20.55 4.25 -31.56
N LEU A 100 21.39 3.69 -30.67
CA LEU A 100 22.78 4.11 -30.49
C LEU A 100 23.60 4.04 -31.78
N SER A 101 24.24 5.16 -32.12
CA SER A 101 25.27 5.21 -33.15
C SER A 101 26.50 4.36 -32.79
N PRO A 102 27.34 3.96 -33.77
CA PRO A 102 28.58 3.24 -33.51
C PRO A 102 29.50 3.94 -32.50
N ASP A 103 29.60 5.27 -32.54
CA ASP A 103 30.44 6.05 -31.62
C ASP A 103 29.88 6.05 -30.19
N GLN A 104 28.57 6.21 -30.04
CA GLN A 104 27.91 6.11 -28.73
C GLN A 104 28.03 4.70 -28.14
N LEU A 105 27.89 3.66 -28.97
CA LEU A 105 28.08 2.29 -28.53
C LEU A 105 29.53 2.01 -28.10
N LYS A 106 30.50 2.57 -28.84
CA LYS A 106 31.91 2.50 -28.46
C LYS A 106 32.16 3.17 -27.11
N GLU A 107 31.50 4.29 -26.85
CA GLU A 107 31.62 5.04 -25.60
C GLU A 107 30.99 4.32 -24.40
N LEU A 108 29.76 3.81 -24.55
CA LEU A 108 29.04 3.10 -23.49
C LEU A 108 29.52 1.65 -23.31
N GLY A 109 30.21 1.09 -24.30
CA GLY A 109 30.63 -0.30 -24.32
C GLY A 109 29.47 -1.31 -24.48
N PRO A 110 29.77 -2.61 -24.40
CA PRO A 110 28.81 -3.68 -24.69
C PRO A 110 27.66 -3.78 -23.67
N LYS A 111 27.82 -3.23 -22.46
CA LYS A 111 26.79 -3.29 -21.41
C LYS A 111 25.51 -2.55 -21.81
N ALA A 112 25.61 -1.49 -22.63
CA ALA A 112 24.46 -0.75 -23.15
C ALA A 112 23.43 -1.64 -23.88
N ARG A 113 23.88 -2.73 -24.54
CA ARG A 113 23.01 -3.67 -25.27
C ARG A 113 22.47 -4.82 -24.41
N SER A 114 22.89 -4.89 -23.14
CA SER A 114 22.53 -5.97 -22.21
C SER A 114 22.00 -5.41 -20.89
N LEU A 115 21.37 -4.23 -20.96
CA LEU A 115 20.58 -3.68 -19.86
C LEU A 115 19.36 -4.57 -19.64
N LYS A 116 19.17 -5.02 -18.40
CA LYS A 116 18.04 -5.87 -18.02
C LYS A 116 16.76 -5.07 -17.95
N TYR A 117 15.68 -5.66 -18.48
CA TYR A 117 14.32 -5.12 -18.40
C TYR A 117 14.26 -3.65 -18.87
N ASP A 118 13.95 -2.72 -17.97
CA ASP A 118 13.88 -1.29 -18.27
C ASP A 118 15.08 -0.50 -17.70
N GLY A 119 16.23 -1.14 -17.51
CA GLY A 119 17.44 -0.50 -16.98
C GLY A 119 17.96 0.65 -17.85
N TYR A 120 18.82 1.48 -17.28
CA TYR A 120 19.53 2.54 -17.98
C TYR A 120 21.00 2.62 -17.54
N MET A 121 21.80 3.26 -18.39
CA MET A 121 23.21 3.53 -18.18
C MET A 121 23.50 4.99 -18.50
N ILE A 122 24.43 5.60 -17.76
CA ILE A 122 24.92 6.95 -18.01
C ILE A 122 26.45 6.89 -18.10
N ALA A 123 27.01 7.39 -19.20
CA ALA A 123 28.45 7.64 -19.32
C ALA A 123 28.72 9.14 -19.15
N PHE A 124 29.61 9.47 -18.22
CA PHE A 124 30.06 10.82 -17.94
C PHE A 124 31.47 11.04 -18.49
N ARG A 125 31.62 11.98 -19.43
CA ARG A 125 32.90 12.29 -20.08
C ARG A 125 33.01 13.78 -20.33
N ASP A 126 34.16 14.36 -20.00
CA ASP A 126 34.47 15.78 -20.25
C ASP A 126 33.39 16.78 -19.78
N GLY A 127 32.65 16.42 -18.72
CA GLY A 127 31.54 17.22 -18.19
C GLY A 127 30.24 17.16 -18.99
N GLY A 128 30.11 16.25 -19.96
CA GLY A 128 28.86 15.84 -20.60
C GLY A 128 28.36 14.50 -20.06
N ALA A 129 27.07 14.19 -20.32
CA ALA A 129 26.44 12.93 -19.92
C ALA A 129 25.67 12.30 -21.09
N LEU A 130 25.95 11.03 -21.39
CA LEU A 130 25.18 10.22 -22.35
C LEU A 130 24.32 9.25 -21.56
N ILE A 131 23.01 9.47 -21.53
CA ILE A 131 22.02 8.64 -20.84
C ILE A 131 21.39 7.70 -21.87
N CYS A 132 21.65 6.40 -21.72
CA CYS A 132 21.12 5.34 -22.57
C CYS A 132 20.11 4.49 -21.80
N GLY A 133 18.88 4.41 -22.29
CA GLY A 133 17.82 3.55 -21.76
C GLY A 133 17.66 2.24 -22.54
N ALA A 134 17.32 1.14 -21.86
CA ALA A 134 16.93 -0.10 -22.54
C ALA A 134 15.67 0.08 -23.39
N ARG A 135 14.78 0.98 -22.96
CA ARG A 135 13.53 1.38 -23.62
C ARG A 135 13.34 2.90 -23.50
N PRO A 136 12.44 3.52 -24.29
CA PRO A 136 12.10 4.93 -24.10
C PRO A 136 11.72 5.29 -22.66
N ARG A 137 10.90 4.48 -21.98
CA ARG A 137 10.53 4.69 -20.57
C ARG A 137 11.72 4.69 -19.59
N SER A 138 12.81 4.01 -19.93
CA SER A 138 14.04 3.98 -19.12
C SER A 138 14.67 5.37 -18.96
N LEU A 139 14.38 6.30 -19.86
CA LEU A 139 14.85 7.68 -19.76
C LEU A 139 14.00 8.51 -18.79
N LEU A 140 12.70 8.20 -18.64
CA LEU A 140 11.85 8.79 -17.58
C LEU A 140 12.36 8.40 -16.20
N TYR A 141 12.79 7.14 -16.06
CA TYR A 141 13.42 6.60 -14.86
C TYR A 141 14.72 7.34 -14.51
N ALA A 142 15.63 7.47 -15.48
CA ALA A 142 16.85 8.27 -15.30
C ALA A 142 16.54 9.73 -14.92
N ALA A 143 15.49 10.32 -15.51
CA ALA A 143 15.03 11.67 -15.18
C ALA A 143 14.49 11.78 -13.74
N GLY A 144 13.71 10.80 -13.29
CA GLY A 144 13.26 10.71 -11.89
C GLY A 144 14.42 10.56 -10.91
N ASP A 145 15.50 9.90 -11.34
CA ASP A 145 16.70 9.64 -10.56
C ASP A 145 17.79 10.69 -10.64
N TRP A 146 17.51 11.87 -11.19
CA TRP A 146 18.51 12.92 -11.38
C TRP A 146 19.40 13.16 -10.14
N ARG A 147 18.87 13.06 -8.91
CA ARG A 147 19.64 13.21 -7.67
C ARG A 147 20.71 12.14 -7.45
N LEU A 148 20.52 10.95 -7.99
CA LEU A 148 21.47 9.84 -7.84
C LEU A 148 22.73 10.04 -8.67
N TRP A 149 22.67 10.87 -9.72
CA TRP A 149 23.73 10.94 -10.71
C TRP A 149 24.15 12.35 -11.14
N LYS A 150 23.37 13.40 -10.85
CA LYS A 150 23.66 14.79 -11.26
C LYS A 150 25.04 15.30 -10.82
N ASP A 151 25.57 14.76 -9.71
CA ASP A 151 26.85 15.18 -9.14
C ASP A 151 28.02 14.31 -9.61
N ILE A 152 27.77 13.33 -10.49
CA ILE A 152 28.81 12.48 -11.09
C ILE A 152 29.38 13.19 -12.31
N SER A 153 30.70 13.41 -12.34
CA SER A 153 31.38 14.12 -13.43
C SER A 153 32.16 13.22 -14.38
N ALA A 154 32.42 11.96 -14.00
CA ALA A 154 33.23 11.01 -14.76
C ALA A 154 32.85 9.56 -14.44
N GLY A 155 33.14 8.65 -15.36
CA GLY A 155 32.87 7.22 -15.23
C GLY A 155 31.46 6.86 -15.68
N ASP A 156 31.01 5.68 -15.25
CA ASP A 156 29.74 5.10 -15.70
C ASP A 156 28.81 4.87 -14.50
N PHE A 157 27.52 5.10 -14.70
CA PHE A 157 26.47 4.81 -13.75
C PHE A 157 25.44 3.89 -14.39
N VAL A 158 25.09 2.77 -13.75
CA VAL A 158 24.14 1.79 -14.28
C VAL A 158 23.09 1.49 -13.24
N ARG A 159 21.83 1.45 -13.64
CA ARG A 159 20.72 1.03 -12.78
C ARG A 159 19.79 0.09 -13.55
N GLU A 160 19.55 -1.09 -12.99
CA GLU A 160 18.72 -2.14 -13.58
C GLU A 160 17.68 -2.58 -12.54
N PRO A 161 16.39 -2.72 -12.90
CA PRO A 161 15.38 -3.11 -11.94
C PRO A 161 15.47 -4.61 -11.59
N SER A 162 15.07 -4.96 -10.37
CA SER A 162 15.06 -6.34 -9.88
C SER A 162 13.84 -7.12 -10.35
N PHE A 163 12.76 -6.43 -10.70
CA PHE A 163 11.52 -7.03 -11.21
C PHE A 163 11.23 -6.53 -12.63
N ALA A 164 10.83 -7.44 -13.51
CA ALA A 164 10.41 -7.15 -14.87
C ALA A 164 9.09 -6.38 -14.91
N ILE A 165 8.17 -6.65 -13.98
CA ILE A 165 6.84 -6.03 -13.93
C ILE A 165 6.73 -5.16 -12.68
N ARG A 166 6.42 -3.87 -12.85
CA ARG A 166 6.23 -2.91 -11.75
C ARG A 166 4.97 -2.13 -12.03
N THR A 167 3.91 -2.42 -11.29
CA THR A 167 2.58 -1.89 -11.57
C THR A 167 2.13 -0.91 -10.49
N GLY A 168 1.34 0.11 -10.86
CA GLY A 168 0.80 1.08 -9.92
C GLY A 168 -0.59 1.58 -10.31
N GLN A 169 -1.45 1.81 -9.32
CA GLN A 169 -2.74 2.49 -9.56
C GLN A 169 -2.50 3.97 -9.88
N TYR A 170 -3.00 4.43 -11.03
CA TYR A 170 -2.76 5.80 -11.50
C TYR A 170 -3.27 6.87 -10.52
N ASP A 171 -2.41 7.84 -10.19
CA ASP A 171 -2.77 9.08 -9.48
C ASP A 171 -3.02 10.18 -10.53
N GLU A 172 -4.29 10.52 -10.74
CA GLU A 172 -4.73 11.53 -11.72
C GLU A 172 -4.23 12.95 -11.43
N ASN A 173 -3.66 13.20 -10.25
CA ASN A 173 -3.04 14.50 -9.92
C ASN A 173 -1.65 14.69 -10.55
N ARG A 174 -1.11 13.68 -11.24
CA ARG A 174 0.20 13.71 -11.91
C ARG A 174 0.05 13.36 -13.38
N SER A 175 0.88 13.95 -14.23
CA SER A 175 1.00 13.44 -15.60
C SER A 175 1.51 12.01 -15.58
N VAL A 176 1.16 11.21 -16.59
CA VAL A 176 1.63 9.81 -16.68
C VAL A 176 3.16 9.74 -16.69
N ALA A 177 3.83 10.61 -17.44
CA ALA A 177 5.29 10.64 -17.51
C ALA A 177 5.95 10.96 -16.14
N GLU A 178 5.40 11.90 -15.37
CA GLU A 178 5.88 12.20 -14.02
C GLU A 178 5.62 11.04 -13.07
N TYR A 179 4.45 10.43 -13.13
CA TYR A 179 4.11 9.26 -12.32
C TYR A 179 5.08 8.09 -12.58
N VAL A 180 5.39 7.82 -13.84
CA VAL A 180 6.36 6.79 -14.27
C VAL A 180 7.78 7.13 -13.81
N ALA A 181 8.21 8.39 -13.95
CA ALA A 181 9.54 8.84 -13.50
C ALA A 181 9.70 8.76 -11.97
N GLU A 182 8.67 9.18 -11.22
CA GLU A 182 8.69 9.21 -9.76
C GLU A 182 8.58 7.82 -9.14
N LEU A 183 7.73 6.94 -9.69
CA LEU A 183 7.44 5.65 -9.07
C LEU A 183 8.21 4.47 -9.70
N GLY A 184 8.73 4.64 -10.92
CA GLY A 184 9.49 3.60 -11.62
C GLY A 184 8.62 2.45 -12.18
N VAL A 185 7.30 2.67 -12.33
CA VAL A 185 6.34 1.68 -12.83
C VAL A 185 6.35 1.58 -14.36
N ASN A 186 6.16 0.38 -14.88
CA ASN A 186 6.06 0.12 -16.33
C ASN A 186 4.66 -0.36 -16.77
N VAL A 187 3.75 -0.55 -15.82
CA VAL A 187 2.34 -0.84 -16.07
C VAL A 187 1.48 0.07 -15.19
N ILE A 188 0.50 0.72 -15.80
CA ILE A 188 -0.47 1.57 -15.11
C ILE A 188 -1.81 0.87 -15.04
N ILE A 189 -2.38 0.84 -13.84
CA ILE A 189 -3.73 0.37 -13.58
C ILE A 189 -4.61 1.60 -13.42
N GLY A 190 -5.46 1.87 -14.41
CA GLY A 190 -6.47 2.92 -14.29
C GLY A 190 -7.83 2.30 -14.04
N LYS A 191 -8.70 3.02 -13.34
CA LYS A 191 -10.12 2.69 -13.28
C LYS A 191 -10.80 3.48 -14.40
N PRO A 192 -10.95 2.91 -15.62
CA PRO A 192 -11.65 3.61 -16.67
C PRO A 192 -13.09 3.85 -16.24
N ASN A 193 -13.71 4.84 -16.88
CA ASN A 193 -15.11 5.10 -16.65
C ASN A 193 -15.96 3.99 -17.31
N ASP A 194 -16.44 3.02 -16.53
CA ASP A 194 -17.11 1.78 -16.97
C ASP A 194 -18.49 2.00 -17.61
N HIS A 195 -19.05 3.20 -17.46
CA HIS A 195 -20.26 3.64 -18.15
C HIS A 195 -20.07 3.88 -19.66
N VAL A 196 -18.90 3.57 -20.23
CA VAL A 196 -18.68 3.48 -21.69
C VAL A 196 -19.44 2.30 -22.33
N VAL A 197 -19.71 1.25 -21.55
CA VAL A 197 -20.32 0.04 -22.11
C VAL A 197 -21.79 0.26 -22.45
N THR A 198 -22.17 -0.09 -23.69
CA THR A 198 -23.55 0.01 -24.18
C THR A 198 -24.12 -1.35 -24.60
N LEU A 199 -23.27 -2.30 -24.97
CA LEU A 199 -23.62 -3.58 -25.60
C LEU A 199 -24.34 -3.45 -26.95
N ARG A 200 -24.36 -2.27 -27.56
CA ARG A 200 -25.06 -2.04 -28.83
C ARG A 200 -24.53 -2.94 -29.95
N GLU A 201 -23.22 -3.12 -29.99
CA GLU A 201 -22.53 -3.89 -31.03
C GLU A 201 -22.29 -5.34 -30.60
N THR A 202 -21.92 -5.56 -29.33
CA THR A 202 -21.53 -6.88 -28.82
C THR A 202 -22.72 -7.75 -28.37
N LEU A 203 -23.85 -7.15 -27.98
CA LEU A 203 -25.06 -7.89 -27.58
C LEU A 203 -26.36 -7.10 -27.85
N PRO A 204 -26.69 -6.88 -29.14
CA PRO A 204 -27.77 -5.99 -29.58
C PRO A 204 -29.14 -6.37 -29.02
N GLU A 205 -29.40 -7.64 -28.74
CA GLU A 205 -30.67 -8.10 -28.14
C GLU A 205 -30.87 -7.60 -26.71
N VAL A 206 -29.80 -7.38 -25.94
CA VAL A 206 -29.87 -6.74 -24.61
C VAL A 206 -30.02 -5.24 -24.77
N TYR A 207 -29.22 -4.62 -25.63
CA TYR A 207 -29.34 -3.19 -25.92
C TYR A 207 -30.76 -2.81 -26.37
N ALA A 208 -31.39 -3.63 -27.22
CA ALA A 208 -32.76 -3.42 -27.69
C ALA A 208 -33.79 -3.32 -26.55
N ARG A 209 -33.55 -3.98 -25.41
CA ARG A 209 -34.44 -4.02 -24.23
C ARG A 209 -34.23 -2.87 -23.24
N LEU A 210 -33.24 -2.01 -23.45
CA LEU A 210 -33.08 -0.78 -22.67
C LEU A 210 -34.24 0.19 -22.94
N ASP A 211 -34.63 0.92 -21.91
CA ASP A 211 -35.62 1.98 -22.04
C ASP A 211 -35.03 3.13 -22.90
N PRO A 212 -35.81 3.85 -23.71
CA PRO A 212 -35.28 4.86 -24.64
C PRO A 212 -34.39 5.93 -23.97
N GLN A 213 -34.80 6.39 -22.78
CA GLN A 213 -34.02 7.35 -21.99
C GLN A 213 -32.67 6.77 -21.52
N GLU A 214 -32.62 5.48 -21.20
CA GLU A 214 -31.36 4.82 -20.81
C GLU A 214 -30.43 4.64 -22.00
N LYS A 215 -30.96 4.32 -23.19
CA LYS A 215 -30.19 4.27 -24.44
C LYS A 215 -29.53 5.61 -24.72
N GLU A 216 -30.32 6.69 -24.71
CA GLU A 216 -29.83 8.05 -24.91
C GLU A 216 -28.75 8.42 -23.88
N ARG A 217 -29.00 8.14 -22.59
CA ARG A 217 -28.04 8.42 -21.52
C ARG A 217 -26.72 7.65 -21.70
N LEU A 218 -26.78 6.37 -22.06
CA LEU A 218 -25.58 5.54 -22.26
C LEU A 218 -24.81 5.97 -23.51
N GLU A 219 -25.49 6.26 -24.62
CA GLU A 219 -24.85 6.73 -25.85
C GLU A 219 -24.22 8.13 -25.69
N ALA A 220 -24.91 9.05 -25.02
CA ALA A 220 -24.37 10.38 -24.70
C ALA A 220 -23.13 10.28 -23.79
N ALA A 221 -23.16 9.36 -22.83
CA ALA A 221 -22.02 9.07 -21.95
C ALA A 221 -20.84 8.43 -22.69
N ARG A 222 -21.12 7.56 -23.68
CA ARG A 222 -20.12 6.77 -24.42
C ARG A 222 -19.04 7.64 -25.03
N ALA A 223 -19.42 8.64 -25.84
CA ALA A 223 -18.46 9.44 -26.61
C ALA A 223 -17.53 10.30 -25.73
N ALA A 224 -18.05 10.89 -24.65
CA ALA A 224 -17.25 11.69 -23.73
C ALA A 224 -16.25 10.80 -22.96
N ARG A 225 -16.74 9.68 -22.40
CA ARG A 225 -15.92 8.78 -21.56
C ARG A 225 -14.91 7.97 -22.36
N MET A 226 -15.26 7.58 -23.59
CA MET A 226 -14.32 6.94 -24.52
C MET A 226 -13.15 7.88 -24.82
N ARG A 227 -13.42 9.18 -25.02
CA ARG A 227 -12.36 10.18 -25.24
C ARG A 227 -11.41 10.27 -24.04
N GLU A 228 -11.96 10.40 -22.82
CA GLU A 228 -11.17 10.43 -21.58
C GLU A 228 -10.30 9.17 -21.43
N ASN A 229 -10.87 7.98 -21.68
CA ASN A 229 -10.13 6.73 -21.59
C ASN A 229 -9.02 6.63 -22.66
N LEU A 230 -9.31 7.04 -23.90
CA LEU A 230 -8.33 7.04 -25.00
C LEU A 230 -7.21 8.08 -24.79
N GLU A 231 -7.52 9.23 -24.18
CA GLU A 231 -6.53 10.22 -23.77
C GLU A 231 -5.57 9.65 -22.72
N LEU A 232 -6.09 8.92 -21.72
CA LEU A 232 -5.25 8.22 -20.74
C LEU A 232 -4.42 7.11 -21.39
N ALA A 233 -5.03 6.27 -22.23
CA ALA A 233 -4.32 5.21 -22.95
C ALA A 233 -3.18 5.79 -23.80
N ARG A 234 -3.46 6.87 -24.53
CA ARG A 234 -2.44 7.59 -25.30
C ARG A 234 -1.35 8.16 -24.41
N ALA A 235 -1.68 8.78 -23.27
CA ALA A 235 -0.67 9.29 -22.34
C ALA A 235 0.22 8.18 -21.77
N CYS A 236 -0.33 6.99 -21.53
CA CYS A 236 0.43 5.79 -21.18
C CYS A 236 1.36 5.36 -22.32
N HIS A 237 0.84 5.26 -23.55
CA HIS A 237 1.66 4.89 -24.71
C HIS A 237 2.75 5.91 -25.01
N ASP A 238 2.46 7.21 -24.91
CA ASP A 238 3.42 8.30 -25.09
C ASP A 238 4.53 8.24 -24.01
N ALA A 239 4.22 7.78 -22.80
CA ALA A 239 5.21 7.50 -21.76
C ALA A 239 5.91 6.13 -21.92
N ASP A 240 5.60 5.38 -22.98
CA ASP A 240 5.99 3.99 -23.18
C ASP A 240 5.64 3.20 -21.91
N VAL A 241 4.36 3.07 -21.54
CA VAL A 241 3.91 2.16 -20.47
C VAL A 241 2.63 1.45 -20.84
N ASP A 242 2.45 0.23 -20.33
CA ASP A 242 1.25 -0.55 -20.62
C ASP A 242 0.09 -0.04 -19.75
N PHE A 243 -1.10 0.09 -20.33
CA PHE A 243 -2.30 0.52 -19.63
C PHE A 243 -3.28 -0.64 -19.44
N TYR A 244 -3.66 -0.91 -18.18
CA TYR A 244 -4.65 -1.93 -17.86
C TYR A 244 -5.92 -1.29 -17.26
N ALA A 245 -7.06 -1.67 -17.83
CA ALA A 245 -8.38 -1.29 -17.34
C ALA A 245 -8.73 -2.10 -16.09
N PHE A 246 -9.02 -1.43 -14.98
CA PHE A 246 -9.45 -2.08 -13.74
C PHE A 246 -10.95 -2.39 -13.74
N LEU A 247 -11.33 -3.61 -13.41
CA LEU A 247 -12.73 -4.05 -13.27
C LEU A 247 -12.96 -4.86 -11.97
N PHE A 248 -14.08 -4.60 -11.29
CA PHE A 248 -14.48 -5.33 -10.07
C PHE A 248 -15.42 -6.51 -10.39
N GLY A 249 -14.89 -7.73 -10.26
CA GLY A 249 -15.58 -9.03 -10.35
C GLY A 249 -16.58 -9.13 -11.48
N SER A 250 -17.73 -9.80 -11.29
CA SER A 250 -18.80 -10.00 -12.28
C SER A 250 -20.17 -9.49 -11.78
N ASP A 251 -20.19 -8.47 -10.91
CA ASP A 251 -21.43 -7.87 -10.40
C ASP A 251 -22.01 -6.88 -11.42
N PHE A 252 -22.68 -7.46 -12.41
CA PHE A 252 -23.31 -6.74 -13.52
C PHE A 252 -24.34 -5.69 -13.04
N ALA A 253 -25.00 -5.97 -11.92
CA ALA A 253 -25.97 -5.05 -11.33
C ALA A 253 -25.31 -3.78 -10.77
N ARG A 254 -24.03 -3.84 -10.38
CA ARG A 254 -23.24 -2.66 -9.98
C ARG A 254 -22.58 -1.96 -11.15
N TRP A 255 -22.08 -2.70 -12.14
CA TRP A 255 -21.46 -2.13 -13.34
C TRP A 255 -22.44 -1.23 -14.10
N SER A 256 -23.65 -1.74 -14.35
CA SER A 256 -24.70 -0.98 -15.04
C SER A 256 -26.08 -1.51 -14.67
N PRO A 257 -26.76 -0.90 -13.70
CA PRO A 257 -28.13 -1.29 -13.32
C PRO A 257 -29.11 -1.32 -14.51
N ALA A 258 -28.92 -0.43 -15.49
CA ALA A 258 -29.72 -0.36 -16.71
C ALA A 258 -29.50 -1.59 -17.60
N LEU A 259 -28.25 -1.90 -17.94
CA LEU A 259 -27.93 -3.09 -18.74
C LEU A 259 -28.31 -4.37 -18.02
N TYR A 260 -28.18 -4.43 -16.70
CA TYR A 260 -28.63 -5.57 -15.90
C TYR A 260 -30.13 -5.83 -16.04
N ARG A 261 -30.97 -4.80 -15.87
CA ARG A 261 -32.43 -4.93 -16.08
C ARG A 261 -32.76 -5.34 -17.50
N ALA A 262 -32.11 -4.75 -18.50
CA ALA A 262 -32.30 -5.10 -19.91
C ALA A 262 -31.88 -6.55 -20.19
N ALA A 263 -30.79 -7.03 -19.59
CA ALA A 263 -30.34 -8.40 -19.70
C ALA A 263 -31.33 -9.39 -19.08
N LEU A 264 -31.93 -9.08 -17.92
CA LEU A 264 -32.99 -9.91 -17.34
C LEU A 264 -34.27 -9.91 -18.19
N LYS A 265 -34.59 -8.81 -18.89
CA LYS A 265 -35.71 -8.77 -19.85
C LYS A 265 -35.40 -9.65 -21.08
N ALA A 266 -34.15 -9.64 -21.57
CA ALA A 266 -33.72 -10.41 -22.73
C ALA A 266 -33.57 -11.91 -22.42
N PHE A 267 -32.99 -12.24 -21.27
CA PHE A 267 -32.65 -13.59 -20.84
C PHE A 267 -33.10 -13.84 -19.40
N PRO A 268 -34.40 -14.04 -19.13
CA PRO A 268 -34.90 -14.18 -17.76
C PRO A 268 -34.24 -15.31 -16.94
N SER A 269 -33.75 -16.35 -17.61
CA SER A 269 -33.11 -17.52 -16.99
C SER A 269 -31.75 -17.24 -16.36
N ILE A 270 -31.09 -16.13 -16.72
CA ILE A 270 -29.78 -15.77 -16.16
C ILE A 270 -29.87 -15.26 -14.73
N ARG A 271 -31.06 -15.01 -14.19
CA ARG A 271 -31.21 -14.53 -12.82
C ARG A 271 -30.68 -15.56 -11.83
N GLY A 272 -29.74 -15.16 -10.97
CA GLY A 272 -29.23 -16.01 -9.91
C GLY A 272 -30.13 -16.01 -8.67
N VAL A 273 -29.82 -16.94 -7.77
CA VAL A 273 -30.50 -17.11 -6.48
C VAL A 273 -29.46 -16.96 -5.39
N ALA A 274 -29.58 -15.93 -4.56
CA ALA A 274 -28.66 -15.70 -3.45
C ALA A 274 -28.83 -16.76 -2.36
N ALA A 275 -27.77 -17.04 -1.60
CA ALA A 275 -27.90 -17.83 -0.39
C ALA A 275 -28.76 -17.07 0.64
N PRO A 276 -29.62 -17.74 1.43
CA PRO A 276 -30.50 -17.08 2.41
C PRO A 276 -29.81 -16.13 3.40
N SER A 277 -28.52 -16.35 3.67
CA SER A 277 -27.69 -15.56 4.58
C SER A 277 -26.46 -14.92 3.90
N SER A 278 -26.45 -14.84 2.57
CA SER A 278 -25.36 -14.17 1.84
C SER A 278 -25.79 -12.79 1.35
N PHE A 279 -24.88 -11.83 1.51
CA PHE A 279 -24.97 -10.51 0.89
C PHE A 279 -24.41 -10.51 -0.54
N GLU A 280 -23.85 -11.64 -0.99
CA GLU A 280 -23.52 -11.85 -2.39
C GLU A 280 -24.83 -11.81 -3.16
N LYS A 281 -24.89 -10.90 -4.12
CA LYS A 281 -26.17 -10.54 -4.74
C LYS A 281 -26.72 -11.63 -5.64
N ALA A 282 -25.93 -12.66 -5.92
CA ALA A 282 -26.14 -13.66 -6.95
C ALA A 282 -26.89 -13.10 -8.15
N SER A 283 -26.42 -11.95 -8.65
CA SER A 283 -27.18 -11.15 -9.60
C SER A 283 -27.43 -11.94 -10.88
N LEU A 284 -26.49 -12.83 -11.24
CA LEU A 284 -26.57 -13.72 -12.38
C LEU A 284 -26.23 -15.17 -11.98
N CYS A 285 -26.75 -16.15 -12.71
CA CYS A 285 -26.51 -17.57 -12.55
C CYS A 285 -25.35 -18.01 -13.45
N PRO A 286 -24.18 -18.41 -12.91
CA PRO A 286 -23.02 -18.85 -13.70
C PRO A 286 -23.26 -20.20 -14.40
N SER A 287 -24.30 -20.95 -14.05
CA SER A 287 -24.68 -22.18 -14.76
C SER A 287 -25.47 -21.93 -16.03
N ASP A 288 -25.95 -20.71 -16.25
CA ASP A 288 -26.64 -20.33 -17.49
C ASP A 288 -25.60 -19.84 -18.53
N PRO A 289 -25.48 -20.49 -19.71
CA PRO A 289 -24.53 -20.05 -20.74
C PRO A 289 -24.75 -18.60 -21.20
N LEU A 290 -25.97 -18.07 -21.12
CA LEU A 290 -26.28 -16.69 -21.49
C LEU A 290 -25.68 -15.67 -20.51
N THR A 291 -25.42 -16.06 -19.26
CA THR A 291 -24.66 -15.24 -18.30
C THR A 291 -23.26 -14.97 -18.83
N TRP A 292 -22.57 -16.01 -19.32
CA TRP A 292 -21.23 -15.85 -19.85
C TRP A 292 -21.21 -15.13 -21.20
N LYS A 293 -22.23 -15.33 -22.04
CA LYS A 293 -22.42 -14.51 -23.25
C LYS A 293 -22.49 -13.02 -22.91
N LEU A 294 -23.26 -12.65 -21.87
CA LEU A 294 -23.39 -11.28 -21.38
C LEU A 294 -22.07 -10.72 -20.84
N VAL A 295 -21.40 -11.48 -19.96
CA VAL A 295 -20.13 -11.04 -19.34
C VAL A 295 -19.05 -10.84 -20.39
N ARG A 296 -18.89 -11.76 -21.35
CA ARG A 296 -17.91 -11.62 -22.43
C ARG A 296 -18.19 -10.40 -23.30
N ALA A 297 -19.45 -10.21 -23.73
CA ALA A 297 -19.85 -9.07 -24.53
C ALA A 297 -19.58 -7.72 -23.82
N TYR A 298 -19.73 -7.68 -22.50
CA TYR A 298 -19.39 -6.50 -21.70
C TYR A 298 -17.90 -6.24 -21.66
N ILE A 299 -17.08 -7.27 -21.43
CA ILE A 299 -15.62 -7.17 -21.41
C ILE A 299 -15.09 -6.71 -22.78
N GLU A 300 -15.60 -7.30 -23.85
CA GLU A 300 -15.24 -6.94 -25.23
C GLU A 300 -15.56 -5.46 -25.52
N ASP A 301 -16.77 -5.01 -25.15
CA ASP A 301 -17.19 -3.62 -25.35
C ASP A 301 -16.37 -2.65 -24.47
N LEU A 302 -16.08 -3.02 -23.22
CA LEU A 302 -15.23 -2.23 -22.31
C LEU A 302 -13.82 -2.05 -22.88
N ILE A 303 -13.19 -3.13 -23.32
CA ILE A 303 -11.81 -3.12 -23.81
C ILE A 303 -11.69 -2.36 -25.13
N ALA A 304 -12.64 -2.56 -26.05
CA ALA A 304 -12.67 -1.83 -27.30
C ALA A 304 -12.74 -0.30 -27.11
N GLN A 305 -13.41 0.15 -26.04
CA GLN A 305 -13.64 1.58 -25.78
C GLN A 305 -12.64 2.23 -24.83
N THR A 306 -11.76 1.46 -24.20
CA THR A 306 -10.78 2.00 -23.24
C THR A 306 -9.41 2.23 -23.86
N GLY A 307 -9.09 1.57 -24.99
CA GLY A 307 -7.74 1.58 -25.55
C GLY A 307 -6.71 0.84 -24.70
N ALA A 308 -7.13 0.12 -23.65
CA ALA A 308 -6.25 -0.58 -22.74
C ALA A 308 -5.51 -1.74 -23.43
N ASP A 309 -4.29 -2.02 -22.96
CA ASP A 309 -3.42 -3.12 -23.38
C ASP A 309 -3.82 -4.45 -22.71
N GLY A 310 -4.57 -4.38 -21.62
CA GLY A 310 -5.11 -5.54 -20.93
C GLY A 310 -6.22 -5.19 -19.95
N LEU A 311 -6.75 -6.22 -19.32
CA LEU A 311 -7.73 -6.13 -18.26
C LEU A 311 -7.08 -6.54 -16.95
N TYR A 312 -7.42 -5.79 -15.91
CA TYR A 312 -7.01 -6.04 -14.55
C TYR A 312 -8.26 -6.25 -13.70
N VAL A 313 -8.41 -7.43 -13.09
CA VAL A 313 -9.66 -7.82 -12.42
C VAL A 313 -9.44 -8.36 -11.02
N THR A 314 -10.44 -8.20 -10.15
CA THR A 314 -10.49 -8.84 -8.83
C THR A 314 -11.83 -9.52 -8.63
N PHE A 315 -11.83 -10.81 -8.30
CA PHE A 315 -13.05 -11.60 -8.06
C PHE A 315 -13.30 -11.74 -6.57
N TRP A 316 -13.61 -10.64 -5.90
CA TRP A 316 -13.97 -10.67 -4.48
C TRP A 316 -15.45 -11.06 -4.30
N ASP A 317 -15.83 -11.60 -3.15
CA ASP A 317 -17.16 -12.16 -2.85
C ASP A 317 -18.28 -11.16 -3.15
N HIS A 318 -18.06 -9.89 -2.81
CA HIS A 318 -19.03 -8.85 -3.09
C HIS A 318 -19.26 -8.59 -4.59
N TYR A 319 -18.37 -9.10 -5.42
CA TYR A 319 -18.38 -9.04 -6.86
C TYR A 319 -18.40 -10.45 -7.51
N GLY A 320 -18.64 -11.52 -6.76
CA GLY A 320 -18.90 -12.85 -7.28
C GLY A 320 -20.34 -13.00 -7.79
N LEU A 321 -20.58 -14.06 -8.56
CA LEU A 321 -21.91 -14.51 -8.96
C LEU A 321 -22.55 -15.45 -7.92
N TYR A 322 -21.79 -16.24 -7.16
CA TYR A 322 -22.20 -17.13 -6.07
C TYR A 322 -23.68 -17.54 -5.99
N CYS A 323 -24.17 -18.18 -7.06
CA CYS A 323 -25.57 -18.57 -7.18
C CYS A 323 -25.84 -19.92 -6.51
N GLN A 324 -26.96 -20.03 -5.81
CA GLN A 324 -27.39 -21.21 -5.05
C GLN A 324 -28.58 -21.95 -5.66
N ASP A 325 -28.89 -21.70 -6.93
CA ASP A 325 -29.97 -22.41 -7.63
C ASP A 325 -29.61 -23.89 -7.90
N GLU A 326 -30.61 -24.68 -8.32
CA GLU A 326 -30.43 -26.12 -8.55
C GLU A 326 -29.40 -26.42 -9.64
N ARG A 327 -29.29 -25.57 -10.66
CA ARG A 327 -28.32 -25.70 -11.75
C ARG A 327 -26.89 -25.56 -11.24
N CYS A 328 -26.64 -24.55 -10.41
CA CYS A 328 -25.34 -24.30 -9.78
C CYS A 328 -24.97 -25.38 -8.76
N ARG A 329 -25.95 -25.93 -8.03
CA ARG A 329 -25.72 -27.08 -7.14
C ARG A 329 -25.36 -28.33 -7.93
N HIS A 330 -26.04 -28.58 -9.04
CA HIS A 330 -25.82 -29.77 -9.87
C HIS A 330 -24.43 -29.79 -10.52
N ASN A 331 -23.98 -28.67 -11.08
CA ASN A 331 -22.67 -28.58 -11.74
C ASN A 331 -21.53 -28.09 -10.82
N GLY A 332 -21.84 -27.81 -9.55
CA GLY A 332 -20.86 -27.39 -8.55
C GLY A 332 -20.37 -25.95 -8.67
N LEU A 333 -20.99 -25.10 -9.50
CA LEU A 333 -20.70 -23.66 -9.57
C LEU A 333 -21.27 -22.87 -8.38
N ASN A 334 -22.05 -23.52 -7.51
CA ASN A 334 -22.41 -22.95 -6.20
C ASN A 334 -21.25 -22.98 -5.18
N LYS A 335 -20.10 -23.56 -5.57
CA LYS A 335 -18.86 -23.56 -4.81
C LYS A 335 -17.92 -22.50 -5.38
N PHE A 336 -17.53 -21.55 -4.55
CA PHE A 336 -16.75 -20.39 -4.96
C PHE A 336 -15.44 -20.73 -5.71
N PRO A 337 -14.62 -21.73 -5.33
CA PRO A 337 -13.42 -22.09 -6.11
C PRO A 337 -13.71 -22.51 -7.55
N ASN A 338 -14.85 -23.17 -7.80
CA ASN A 338 -15.24 -23.60 -9.15
C ASN A 338 -15.77 -22.42 -9.98
N GLU A 339 -16.55 -21.55 -9.34
CA GLU A 339 -17.02 -20.31 -9.96
C GLU A 339 -15.86 -19.39 -10.31
N LEU A 340 -14.90 -19.23 -9.40
CA LEU A 340 -13.70 -18.42 -9.60
C LEU A 340 -12.90 -18.92 -10.81
N TYR A 341 -12.68 -20.23 -10.89
CA TYR A 341 -12.05 -20.85 -12.06
C TYR A 341 -12.82 -20.53 -13.36
N GLU A 342 -14.14 -20.73 -13.36
CA GLU A 342 -14.94 -20.46 -14.54
C GLU A 342 -14.92 -18.97 -14.91
N ALA A 343 -14.99 -18.06 -13.94
CA ALA A 343 -14.89 -16.63 -14.17
C ALA A 343 -13.55 -16.25 -14.84
N VAL A 344 -12.41 -16.70 -14.29
CA VAL A 344 -11.09 -16.41 -14.88
C VAL A 344 -10.98 -16.95 -16.30
N LYS A 345 -11.41 -18.19 -16.53
CA LYS A 345 -11.43 -18.81 -17.86
C LYS A 345 -12.29 -18.03 -18.86
N GLN A 346 -13.43 -17.51 -18.42
CA GLN A 346 -14.37 -16.77 -19.27
C GLN A 346 -13.84 -15.38 -19.63
N TYR A 347 -13.12 -14.73 -18.71
CA TYR A 347 -12.43 -13.47 -18.94
C TYR A 347 -11.27 -13.63 -19.92
N ASP A 348 -10.43 -14.65 -19.73
CA ASP A 348 -9.36 -14.97 -20.68
C ASP A 348 -9.92 -15.23 -22.09
N ALA A 349 -10.99 -16.01 -22.18
CA ALA A 349 -11.65 -16.30 -23.46
C ALA A 349 -12.19 -15.05 -24.17
N ALA A 350 -12.63 -14.02 -23.44
CA ALA A 350 -13.08 -12.75 -24.01
C ALA A 350 -11.91 -11.89 -24.54
N LEU A 351 -10.75 -11.94 -23.86
CA LEU A 351 -9.61 -11.09 -24.16
C LEU A 351 -8.69 -11.67 -25.23
N ARG A 352 -8.62 -13.00 -25.33
CA ARG A 352 -7.74 -13.71 -26.25
C ARG A 352 -7.96 -13.34 -27.73
N PRO A 353 -9.20 -13.25 -28.27
CA PRO A 353 -9.41 -12.78 -29.64
C PRO A 353 -8.95 -11.34 -29.88
N LEU A 354 -8.97 -10.51 -28.81
CA LEU A 354 -8.52 -9.12 -28.83
C LEU A 354 -7.00 -8.97 -28.66
N LYS A 355 -6.27 -10.08 -28.44
CA LYS A 355 -4.83 -10.11 -28.12
C LYS A 355 -4.49 -9.26 -26.90
N LYS A 356 -5.38 -9.25 -25.90
CA LYS A 356 -5.21 -8.51 -24.65
C LYS A 356 -4.88 -9.44 -23.51
N ARG A 357 -4.10 -8.95 -22.54
CA ARG A 357 -3.67 -9.74 -21.36
C ARG A 357 -4.65 -9.61 -20.21
N LEU A 358 -4.68 -10.64 -19.37
CA LEU A 358 -5.46 -10.67 -18.13
C LEU A 358 -4.53 -10.69 -16.92
N VAL A 359 -4.73 -9.73 -16.02
CA VAL A 359 -4.16 -9.75 -14.66
C VAL A 359 -5.29 -9.99 -13.67
N VAL A 360 -5.16 -11.04 -12.85
CA VAL A 360 -6.16 -11.42 -11.85
C VAL A 360 -5.59 -11.23 -10.46
N ARG A 361 -6.20 -10.37 -9.65
CA ARG A 361 -5.90 -10.27 -8.21
C ARG A 361 -6.41 -11.51 -7.49
N THR A 362 -5.54 -12.16 -6.74
CA THR A 362 -5.84 -13.34 -5.93
C THR A 362 -6.55 -13.01 -4.61
N TRP A 363 -6.97 -11.75 -4.44
CA TRP A 363 -7.72 -11.28 -3.29
C TRP A 363 -9.21 -11.69 -3.41
N SER A 364 -9.50 -12.88 -2.88
CA SER A 364 -10.83 -13.48 -2.85
C SER A 364 -11.01 -14.31 -1.59
N SER A 365 -12.26 -14.55 -1.19
CA SER A 365 -12.53 -15.20 0.08
C SER A 365 -13.51 -16.35 -0.12
N GLY A 366 -13.06 -17.58 0.10
CA GLY A 366 -13.77 -18.79 -0.37
C GLY A 366 -15.15 -19.10 0.26
N VAL A 367 -15.69 -18.22 1.10
CA VAL A 367 -16.92 -18.42 1.90
C VAL A 367 -17.61 -17.09 2.22
N PRO A 368 -18.95 -17.07 2.31
CA PRO A 368 -19.71 -15.90 2.75
C PRO A 368 -19.34 -15.45 4.19
N HIS A 369 -19.00 -14.17 4.34
CA HIS A 369 -18.41 -13.55 5.56
C HIS A 369 -19.40 -13.04 6.60
N TRP A 370 -20.38 -13.83 7.01
CA TRP A 370 -21.38 -13.35 7.96
C TRP A 370 -21.27 -14.04 9.31
N LEU A 371 -20.84 -13.30 10.32
CA LEU A 371 -21.08 -13.63 11.72
C LEU A 371 -22.30 -12.83 12.18
N ARG A 372 -23.43 -13.51 12.35
CA ARG A 372 -24.66 -12.97 12.98
C ARG A 372 -25.20 -11.66 12.36
N GLY A 373 -25.05 -11.49 11.04
CA GLY A 373 -25.56 -10.30 10.33
C GLY A 373 -24.56 -9.16 10.19
N GLU A 374 -23.29 -9.37 10.57
CA GLU A 374 -22.19 -8.46 10.24
C GLU A 374 -21.20 -9.05 9.24
N PHE A 375 -20.68 -8.15 8.38
CA PHE A 375 -19.65 -8.46 7.41
C PHE A 375 -18.26 -8.55 8.07
N VAL A 376 -17.57 -9.68 7.88
CA VAL A 376 -16.25 -9.95 8.46
C VAL A 376 -15.28 -10.40 7.36
N HIS A 377 -14.52 -9.50 6.74
CA HIS A 377 -13.55 -9.95 5.72
C HIS A 377 -12.53 -10.93 6.33
N ALA A 378 -12.55 -12.18 5.89
CA ALA A 378 -11.44 -13.10 6.11
C ALA A 378 -11.16 -13.85 4.80
N PRO A 379 -10.30 -13.32 3.91
CA PRO A 379 -9.87 -14.08 2.75
C PRO A 379 -9.28 -15.43 3.10
N GLY A 380 -9.59 -16.40 2.25
CA GLY A 380 -9.37 -17.83 2.43
C GLY A 380 -7.90 -18.12 2.58
N TYR A 381 -7.42 -18.02 3.81
CA TYR A 381 -6.04 -18.22 4.20
C TYR A 381 -5.97 -19.12 5.46
N GLY A 382 -7.01 -19.92 5.69
CA GLY A 382 -7.19 -20.88 6.79
C GLY A 382 -8.67 -21.08 7.20
N HIS A 383 -8.96 -22.24 7.84
CA HIS A 383 -10.27 -22.60 8.43
C HIS A 383 -11.45 -22.61 7.45
N PHE A 384 -12.55 -21.89 7.75
CA PHE A 384 -13.82 -22.00 7.02
C PHE A 384 -13.71 -21.66 5.52
N GLY A 385 -12.74 -20.83 5.12
CA GLY A 385 -12.55 -20.41 3.72
C GLY A 385 -11.49 -21.17 2.92
N GLY A 386 -10.87 -22.20 3.51
CA GLY A 386 -9.71 -22.87 2.93
C GLY A 386 -8.45 -21.98 2.93
N THR A 387 -7.35 -22.53 2.44
CA THR A 387 -6.10 -21.78 2.20
C THR A 387 -6.11 -21.12 0.82
N GLY A 388 -5.29 -20.08 0.63
CA GLY A 388 -5.22 -19.39 -0.66
C GLY A 388 -4.78 -20.33 -1.78
N VAL A 389 -3.94 -21.30 -1.45
CA VAL A 389 -3.47 -22.36 -2.35
C VAL A 389 -4.61 -23.30 -2.75
N GLU A 390 -5.50 -23.67 -1.83
CA GLU A 390 -6.68 -24.50 -2.15
C GLU A 390 -7.68 -23.73 -3.01
N LEU A 391 -7.96 -22.47 -2.66
CA LEU A 391 -8.90 -21.61 -3.38
C LEU A 391 -8.44 -21.36 -4.83
N TRP A 392 -7.18 -20.98 -5.03
CA TRP A 392 -6.63 -20.63 -6.34
C TRP A 392 -6.01 -21.78 -7.09
N GLY A 393 -5.81 -22.94 -6.44
CA GLY A 393 -5.07 -24.06 -7.03
C GLY A 393 -5.67 -24.58 -8.33
N ARG A 394 -6.99 -24.50 -8.51
CA ARG A 394 -7.64 -24.87 -9.77
C ARG A 394 -7.33 -23.88 -10.88
N VAL A 395 -7.44 -22.57 -10.61
CA VAL A 395 -7.05 -21.51 -11.56
C VAL A 395 -5.60 -21.72 -12.00
N ILE A 396 -4.69 -21.91 -11.06
CA ILE A 396 -3.25 -22.08 -11.31
C ILE A 396 -2.95 -23.31 -12.18
N ARG A 397 -3.66 -24.42 -11.99
CA ARG A 397 -3.38 -25.68 -12.71
C ARG A 397 -4.07 -25.77 -14.06
N GLU A 398 -5.27 -25.20 -14.19
CA GLU A 398 -6.17 -25.48 -15.32
C GLU A 398 -6.32 -24.30 -16.29
N THR A 399 -5.87 -23.09 -15.93
CA THR A 399 -5.95 -21.92 -16.83
C THR A 399 -4.65 -21.69 -17.61
N PRO A 400 -4.72 -21.01 -18.77
CA PRO A 400 -3.55 -20.75 -19.61
C PRO A 400 -2.43 -19.94 -18.92
N PRO A 401 -1.15 -20.26 -19.15
CA PRO A 401 -0.01 -19.66 -18.42
C PRO A 401 0.22 -18.17 -18.70
N ASP A 402 -0.41 -17.61 -19.75
CA ASP A 402 -0.30 -16.21 -20.14
C ASP A 402 -1.15 -15.25 -19.28
N ILE A 403 -1.98 -15.78 -18.38
CA ILE A 403 -2.62 -15.01 -17.30
C ILE A 403 -1.59 -14.68 -16.23
N ILE A 404 -1.66 -13.45 -15.70
CA ILE A 404 -0.80 -12.99 -14.60
C ILE A 404 -1.62 -13.00 -13.30
N LEU A 405 -1.07 -13.58 -12.24
CA LEU A 405 -1.71 -13.58 -10.93
C LEU A 405 -1.08 -12.52 -10.01
N GLN A 406 -1.89 -11.70 -9.36
CA GLN A 406 -1.41 -10.70 -8.41
C GLN A 406 -1.82 -11.07 -6.98
N THR A 407 -0.85 -11.26 -6.10
CA THR A 407 -1.06 -11.70 -4.71
C THR A 407 -0.59 -10.67 -3.70
N LYS A 408 -1.44 -10.29 -2.75
CA LYS A 408 -1.06 -9.45 -1.59
C LYS A 408 0.11 -10.08 -0.85
N VAL A 409 1.10 -9.27 -0.47
CA VAL A 409 2.30 -9.73 0.29
C VAL A 409 1.97 -10.27 1.67
N TYR A 410 0.76 -9.98 2.14
CA TYR A 410 0.27 -10.37 3.44
C TYR A 410 -0.88 -11.38 3.34
N ASN A 411 -0.93 -12.29 4.31
CA ASN A 411 -1.83 -13.45 4.38
C ASN A 411 -3.24 -13.12 4.91
N ALA A 412 -3.63 -11.85 4.93
CA ALA A 412 -4.93 -11.43 5.44
C ALA A 412 -5.25 -10.01 4.97
N ASP A 413 -6.52 -9.69 4.80
CA ASP A 413 -6.87 -8.31 4.48
C ASP A 413 -6.78 -7.42 5.72
N CYS A 414 -6.27 -6.22 5.52
CA CYS A 414 -6.39 -5.14 6.48
C CYS A 414 -5.84 -5.43 7.90
N GLN A 415 -4.64 -6.04 7.99
CA GLN A 415 -3.90 -6.18 9.24
C GLN A 415 -2.69 -5.22 9.26
N PRO A 416 -2.44 -4.49 10.36
CA PRO A 416 -1.27 -3.62 10.50
C PRO A 416 0.06 -4.39 10.36
N ASP A 417 0.23 -5.46 11.13
CA ASP A 417 1.37 -6.38 11.07
C ASP A 417 0.88 -7.74 10.59
N ALA A 418 0.81 -7.91 9.28
CA ALA A 418 0.22 -9.10 8.69
C ALA A 418 1.29 -10.16 8.37
N PRO A 419 1.06 -11.47 8.66
CA PRO A 419 1.96 -12.53 8.24
C PRO A 419 2.19 -12.53 6.72
N PHE A 420 3.35 -12.99 6.26
CA PHE A 420 3.63 -13.11 4.82
C PHE A 420 2.70 -14.11 4.14
N SER A 421 2.22 -13.80 2.93
CA SER A 421 1.30 -14.65 2.18
C SER A 421 1.94 -15.96 1.72
N PRO A 422 1.39 -17.14 2.05
CA PRO A 422 1.90 -18.43 1.62
C PRO A 422 1.59 -18.74 0.13
N LEU A 423 0.72 -17.96 -0.51
CA LEU A 423 0.40 -18.12 -1.94
C LEU A 423 1.52 -17.58 -2.84
N ILE A 424 2.37 -16.67 -2.34
CA ILE A 424 3.48 -16.11 -3.12
C ILE A 424 4.50 -17.20 -3.45
N GLY A 425 4.86 -17.28 -4.73
CA GLY A 425 5.74 -18.31 -5.30
C GLY A 425 5.01 -19.59 -5.71
N GLN A 426 3.68 -19.67 -5.52
CA GLN A 426 2.87 -20.86 -5.86
C GLN A 426 2.12 -20.72 -7.18
N ALA A 427 2.22 -19.57 -7.87
CA ALA A 427 1.45 -19.27 -9.07
C ALA A 427 1.94 -19.96 -10.36
N ARG A 428 3.08 -20.67 -10.34
CA ARG A 428 3.62 -21.30 -11.57
C ARG A 428 2.58 -22.26 -12.20
N PRO A 429 2.42 -22.22 -13.54
CA PRO A 429 3.29 -21.59 -14.54
C PRO A 429 3.02 -20.10 -14.80
N HIS A 430 2.03 -19.47 -14.15
CA HIS A 430 1.72 -18.06 -14.35
C HIS A 430 2.84 -17.14 -13.85
N ALA A 431 2.98 -15.99 -14.49
CA ALA A 431 3.73 -14.88 -13.90
C ALA A 431 3.00 -14.37 -12.66
N GLU A 432 3.75 -13.98 -11.65
CA GLU A 432 3.20 -13.49 -10.38
C GLU A 432 3.62 -12.05 -10.10
N ILE A 433 2.68 -11.25 -9.60
CA ILE A 433 2.90 -9.89 -9.11
C ILE A 433 2.61 -9.87 -7.61
N ALA A 434 3.56 -9.43 -6.78
CA ALA A 434 3.33 -9.26 -5.35
C ALA A 434 2.77 -7.86 -5.04
N GLU A 435 1.62 -7.78 -4.39
CA GLU A 435 0.89 -6.54 -4.11
C GLU A 435 1.21 -5.94 -2.75
N TYR A 436 1.60 -4.67 -2.76
CA TYR A 436 1.80 -3.82 -1.58
C TYR A 436 0.70 -2.77 -1.49
N GLN A 437 0.07 -2.67 -0.32
CA GLN A 437 -0.93 -1.64 -0.05
C GLN A 437 -0.30 -0.51 0.77
N ILE A 438 -0.09 0.65 0.15
CA ILE A 438 0.42 1.86 0.79
C ILE A 438 -0.70 2.90 0.77
N SER A 439 -1.80 2.58 1.46
CA SER A 439 -3.01 3.43 1.54
C SER A 439 -3.34 3.91 2.95
N GLY A 440 -2.58 3.44 3.95
CA GLY A 440 -2.76 3.75 5.36
C GLY A 440 -4.00 3.12 6.00
N GLN A 441 -4.81 2.34 5.24
CA GLN A 441 -6.15 1.89 5.62
C GLN A 441 -6.24 1.37 7.08
N THR A 442 -5.25 0.59 7.51
CA THR A 442 -5.20 -0.12 8.80
C THR A 442 -4.25 0.49 9.83
N ILE A 443 -3.54 1.54 9.44
CA ILE A 443 -2.48 2.17 10.22
C ILE A 443 -2.78 3.67 10.39
N GLY A 444 -4.06 3.99 10.63
CA GLY A 444 -4.53 5.35 10.92
C GLY A 444 -4.89 6.18 9.69
N ARG A 445 -5.16 5.54 8.54
CA ARG A 445 -5.46 6.19 7.25
C ARG A 445 -4.43 7.24 6.82
N PHE A 446 -3.16 7.10 7.23
CA PHE A 446 -2.12 8.13 7.07
C PHE A 446 -2.42 9.47 7.75
N TYR A 447 -3.37 9.56 8.67
CA TYR A 447 -3.40 10.69 9.60
C TYR A 447 -2.18 10.67 10.53
N PHE A 448 -1.67 9.47 10.83
CA PHE A 448 -0.52 9.24 11.70
C PHE A 448 0.78 9.08 10.90
N PRO A 449 1.95 9.33 11.53
CA PRO A 449 3.20 8.76 11.04
C PRO A 449 3.10 7.23 11.06
N ALA A 450 3.27 6.58 9.92
CA ALA A 450 3.05 5.15 9.77
C ALA A 450 4.01 4.59 8.71
N SER A 451 5.30 4.54 9.06
CA SER A 451 6.33 3.93 8.21
C SER A 451 6.10 2.42 8.05
N THR A 452 6.42 1.90 6.86
CA THR A 452 6.46 0.46 6.53
C THR A 452 7.76 0.07 5.82
N VAL A 453 8.79 0.92 5.89
CA VAL A 453 10.05 0.75 5.13
C VAL A 453 10.73 -0.59 5.43
N ASP A 454 10.87 -0.96 6.71
CA ASP A 454 11.57 -2.19 7.07
C ASP A 454 10.72 -3.43 6.72
N TYR A 455 9.39 -3.35 6.88
CA TYR A 455 8.48 -4.37 6.35
C TYR A 455 8.68 -4.58 4.85
N ILE A 456 8.61 -3.51 4.04
CA ILE A 456 8.79 -3.56 2.59
C ILE A 456 10.16 -4.15 2.24
N ALA A 457 11.24 -3.71 2.89
CA ALA A 457 12.60 -4.22 2.65
C ALA A 457 12.74 -5.72 2.93
N ARG A 458 12.13 -6.22 4.01
CA ARG A 458 12.16 -7.65 4.33
C ARG A 458 11.30 -8.46 3.36
N THR A 459 10.07 -8.03 3.09
CA THR A 459 9.15 -8.80 2.24
C THR A 459 9.54 -8.75 0.78
N MET A 460 10.13 -7.66 0.28
CA MET A 460 10.48 -7.55 -1.14
C MET A 460 11.66 -8.43 -1.53
N ARG A 461 12.65 -8.58 -0.64
CA ARG A 461 13.70 -9.61 -0.80
C ARG A 461 13.09 -11.00 -0.85
N ARG A 462 12.17 -11.31 0.07
CA ARG A 462 11.50 -12.61 0.10
C ARG A 462 10.64 -12.87 -1.14
N VAL A 463 9.92 -11.86 -1.63
CA VAL A 463 9.16 -11.92 -2.89
C VAL A 463 10.10 -12.23 -4.05
N HIS A 464 11.23 -11.53 -4.17
CA HIS A 464 12.18 -11.77 -5.26
C HIS A 464 12.79 -13.17 -5.22
N GLU A 465 13.07 -13.72 -4.03
CA GLU A 465 13.51 -15.12 -3.89
C GLU A 465 12.48 -16.14 -4.40
N LEU A 466 11.18 -15.88 -4.18
CA LEU A 466 10.09 -16.81 -4.48
C LEU A 466 9.58 -16.68 -5.91
N VAL A 467 9.43 -15.44 -6.38
CA VAL A 467 8.83 -15.09 -7.66
C VAL A 467 9.90 -14.97 -8.77
N GLY A 468 11.11 -14.51 -8.42
CA GLY A 468 12.19 -14.25 -9.37
C GLY A 468 12.06 -12.92 -10.11
N GLY A 469 13.09 -12.57 -10.88
CA GLY A 469 13.17 -11.29 -11.60
C GLY A 469 12.16 -11.13 -12.75
N GLU A 470 11.68 -12.24 -13.32
CA GLU A 470 10.66 -12.22 -14.39
C GLU A 470 9.26 -11.89 -13.88
N GLY A 471 9.01 -11.97 -12.56
CA GLY A 471 7.73 -11.57 -12.00
C GLY A 471 7.68 -10.08 -11.67
N GLY A 472 6.76 -9.73 -10.79
CA GLY A 472 6.47 -8.33 -10.52
C GLY A 472 6.14 -7.95 -9.11
N VAL A 473 6.04 -6.64 -8.92
CA VAL A 473 5.51 -6.00 -7.73
C VAL A 473 4.46 -4.97 -8.12
N ASN A 474 3.46 -4.80 -7.27
CA ASN A 474 2.40 -3.81 -7.42
C ASN A 474 2.36 -2.88 -6.21
N ILE A 475 1.94 -1.65 -6.45
CA ILE A 475 1.59 -0.70 -5.41
C ILE A 475 0.23 -0.04 -5.64
N PHE A 476 -0.52 0.11 -4.56
CA PHE A 476 -1.72 0.96 -4.50
C PHE A 476 -1.43 2.20 -3.65
N PRO A 477 -0.95 3.30 -4.24
CA PRO A 477 -0.72 4.56 -3.53
C PRO A 477 -2.06 5.27 -3.27
N GLY A 478 -2.22 5.88 -2.09
CA GLY A 478 -3.37 6.76 -1.84
C GLY A 478 -3.69 6.97 -0.36
N GLY A 479 -4.81 7.65 -0.09
CA GLY A 479 -5.34 7.86 1.25
C GLY A 479 -6.73 7.26 1.37
N THR A 480 -6.87 6.17 2.12
CA THR A 480 -8.18 5.55 2.32
C THR A 480 -9.12 6.51 3.05
N ARG A 481 -10.29 6.79 2.44
CA ARG A 481 -11.32 7.72 2.96
C ARG A 481 -10.80 9.13 3.21
N GLN A 482 -9.87 9.60 2.37
CA GLN A 482 -9.41 10.99 2.39
C GLN A 482 -9.80 11.71 1.10
N SER A 483 -10.14 12.99 1.19
CA SER A 483 -10.36 13.87 0.04
C SER A 483 -9.12 14.71 -0.21
N ASN A 484 -8.75 14.95 -1.46
CA ASN A 484 -7.67 15.87 -1.85
C ASN A 484 -6.30 15.50 -1.27
N TYR A 485 -6.10 14.22 -0.93
CA TYR A 485 -4.86 13.71 -0.34
C TYR A 485 -3.92 13.17 -1.41
N SER A 486 -2.63 13.52 -1.32
CA SER A 486 -1.57 12.87 -2.07
C SER A 486 -0.49 12.33 -1.14
N VAL A 487 -0.28 11.01 -1.17
CA VAL A 487 0.79 10.36 -0.39
C VAL A 487 2.18 10.72 -0.89
N PHE A 488 2.32 11.14 -2.15
CA PHE A 488 3.59 11.60 -2.73
C PHE A 488 4.09 12.88 -2.05
N ASP A 489 3.16 13.74 -1.64
CA ASP A 489 3.44 15.02 -1.01
C ASP A 489 3.42 14.93 0.54
N ASP A 490 3.09 13.76 1.10
CA ASP A 490 3.08 13.53 2.55
C ASP A 490 4.50 13.47 3.11
N ILE A 491 4.88 14.47 3.91
CA ILE A 491 6.22 14.52 4.52
C ILE A 491 6.48 13.37 5.50
N LEU A 492 5.46 12.71 6.05
CA LEU A 492 5.63 11.61 7.01
C LEU A 492 5.59 10.23 6.34
N ASN A 493 4.68 10.03 5.39
CA ASN A 493 4.37 8.69 4.86
C ASN A 493 4.84 8.45 3.41
N SER A 494 5.27 9.49 2.67
CA SER A 494 5.83 9.31 1.32
C SER A 494 7.08 8.43 1.28
N VAL A 495 7.78 8.26 2.43
CA VAL A 495 8.91 7.33 2.54
C VAL A 495 8.53 5.90 2.18
N ASN A 496 7.28 5.50 2.41
CA ASN A 496 6.80 4.16 2.07
C ASN A 496 6.76 3.95 0.56
N LEU A 497 6.33 4.98 -0.20
CA LEU A 497 6.39 4.96 -1.67
C LEU A 497 7.83 4.97 -2.17
N TYR A 498 8.66 5.82 -1.57
CA TYR A 498 10.08 5.92 -1.93
C TYR A 498 10.81 4.59 -1.69
N ALA A 499 10.56 3.93 -0.55
CA ALA A 499 11.12 2.62 -0.24
C ALA A 499 10.65 1.56 -1.23
N TRP A 500 9.35 1.50 -1.54
CA TRP A 500 8.83 0.56 -2.55
C TRP A 500 9.51 0.77 -3.91
N ARG A 501 9.62 2.02 -4.37
CA ARG A 501 10.31 2.38 -5.61
C ARG A 501 11.74 1.85 -5.62
N GLU A 502 12.54 2.24 -4.62
CA GLU A 502 13.95 1.89 -4.55
C GLU A 502 14.17 0.37 -4.46
N LEU A 503 13.34 -0.33 -3.68
CA LEU A 503 13.45 -1.78 -3.50
C LEU A 503 12.91 -2.57 -4.69
N SER A 504 11.95 -2.03 -5.45
CA SER A 504 11.48 -2.65 -6.70
C SER A 504 12.56 -2.67 -7.78
N TRP A 505 13.50 -1.71 -7.71
CA TRP A 505 14.64 -1.67 -8.60
C TRP A 505 15.84 -2.42 -8.05
N ASN A 506 16.12 -2.30 -6.76
CA ASN A 506 17.18 -3.05 -6.13
C ASN A 506 16.68 -3.61 -4.79
N VAL A 507 16.33 -4.89 -4.78
CA VAL A 507 15.86 -5.56 -3.55
C VAL A 507 16.90 -5.57 -2.42
N ASN A 508 18.17 -5.35 -2.76
CA ASN A 508 19.28 -5.23 -1.82
C ASN A 508 19.71 -3.78 -1.58
N ALA A 509 18.87 -2.80 -1.94
CA ALA A 509 19.13 -1.39 -1.68
C ALA A 509 19.36 -1.16 -0.18
N ASN A 510 20.32 -0.28 0.14
CA ASN A 510 20.63 0.05 1.52
C ASN A 510 19.49 0.87 2.14
N VAL A 511 18.79 0.27 3.11
CA VAL A 511 17.66 0.90 3.82
C VAL A 511 18.06 2.23 4.48
N GLU A 512 19.27 2.34 5.04
CA GLU A 512 19.76 3.61 5.61
C GLU A 512 19.88 4.70 4.55
N LYS A 513 20.32 4.32 3.34
CA LYS A 513 20.40 5.24 2.20
C LYS A 513 19.00 5.64 1.72
N ILE A 514 18.06 4.70 1.65
CA ILE A 514 16.65 4.98 1.30
C ILE A 514 16.09 6.06 2.22
N TRP A 515 16.23 5.88 3.54
CA TRP A 515 15.79 6.86 4.52
C TRP A 515 16.45 8.23 4.32
N THR A 516 17.77 8.25 4.15
CA THR A 516 18.54 9.49 4.04
C THR A 516 18.24 10.25 2.74
N ASP A 517 18.23 9.56 1.60
CA ASP A 517 17.95 10.16 0.28
C ASP A 517 16.56 10.77 0.20
N TRP A 518 15.58 10.12 0.84
CA TRP A 518 14.21 10.64 0.94
C TRP A 518 14.13 11.84 1.89
N ALA A 519 14.70 11.73 3.09
CA ALA A 519 14.54 12.74 4.13
C ALA A 519 15.33 14.02 3.86
N LEU A 520 16.55 13.91 3.31
CA LEU A 520 17.45 15.04 3.07
C LEU A 520 16.82 16.22 2.30
N PRO A 521 16.19 16.01 1.13
CA PRO A 521 15.56 17.09 0.38
C PRO A 521 14.31 17.68 1.04
N ILE A 522 13.69 16.97 2.00
CA ILE A 522 12.48 17.43 2.69
C ILE A 522 12.85 18.24 3.93
N TYR A 523 13.81 17.75 4.72
CA TYR A 523 14.07 18.24 6.08
C TYR A 523 15.41 18.96 6.25
N GLY A 524 16.35 18.74 5.33
CA GLY A 524 17.71 19.28 5.44
C GLY A 524 18.60 18.49 6.39
N GLU A 525 19.91 18.55 6.15
CA GLU A 525 20.94 17.68 6.73
C GLU A 525 20.89 17.57 8.27
N ARG A 526 20.61 18.68 8.96
CA ARG A 526 20.61 18.72 10.43
C ARG A 526 19.36 18.11 11.07
N ALA A 527 18.20 18.18 10.41
CA ALA A 527 16.96 17.60 10.95
C ALA A 527 16.86 16.10 10.66
N VAL A 528 17.44 15.64 9.54
CA VAL A 528 17.31 14.28 9.00
C VAL A 528 17.55 13.17 10.04
N PRO A 529 18.64 13.14 10.81
CA PRO A 529 18.89 12.04 11.75
C PRO A 529 17.76 11.87 12.78
N HIS A 530 17.21 12.99 13.26
CA HIS A 530 16.18 13.02 14.27
C HIS A 530 14.79 12.70 13.70
N VAL A 531 14.49 13.17 12.50
CA VAL A 531 13.23 12.82 11.81
C VAL A 531 13.21 11.33 11.46
N ILE A 532 14.30 10.78 10.92
CA ILE A 532 14.41 9.35 10.62
C ILE A 532 14.22 8.52 11.89
N GLU A 533 14.85 8.90 12.99
CA GLU A 533 14.68 8.23 14.28
C GLU A 533 13.20 8.18 14.71
N ALA A 534 12.49 9.31 14.62
CA ALA A 534 11.07 9.39 14.96
C ALA A 534 10.20 8.51 14.05
N LEU A 535 10.45 8.52 12.74
CA LEU A 535 9.61 7.80 11.78
C LEU A 535 9.89 6.30 11.73
N ARG A 536 11.11 5.85 12.01
CA ARG A 536 11.39 4.40 12.18
C ARG A 536 10.62 3.81 13.35
N LEU A 537 10.55 4.54 14.47
CA LEU A 537 9.76 4.12 15.63
C LEU A 537 8.26 4.05 15.32
N SER A 538 7.78 4.77 14.30
CA SER A 538 6.35 4.82 13.96
C SER A 538 5.81 3.49 13.46
N GLU A 539 6.61 2.66 12.78
CA GLU A 539 6.16 1.37 12.23
C GLU A 539 5.60 0.46 13.35
N GLU A 540 6.43 0.17 14.35
CA GLU A 540 6.01 -0.63 15.50
C GLU A 540 4.95 0.11 16.33
N ALA A 541 5.00 1.45 16.38
CA ALA A 541 4.03 2.23 17.16
C ALA A 541 2.60 2.09 16.62
N VAL A 542 2.41 2.16 15.31
CA VAL A 542 1.10 1.97 14.69
C VAL A 542 0.67 0.51 14.75
N TYR A 543 1.59 -0.45 14.54
CA TYR A 543 1.26 -1.87 14.66
C TYR A 543 0.71 -2.21 16.05
N ARG A 544 1.38 -1.77 17.12
CA ARG A 544 0.92 -2.02 18.50
C ARG A 544 -0.29 -1.19 18.91
N THR A 545 -0.56 -0.08 18.23
CA THR A 545 -1.79 0.69 18.42
C THR A 545 -3.01 -0.10 17.92
N PHE A 546 -2.90 -0.71 16.72
CA PHE A 546 -4.01 -1.34 16.03
C PHE A 546 -4.05 -2.88 16.09
N SER A 547 -2.98 -3.54 16.57
CA SER A 547 -2.85 -5.00 16.57
C SER A 547 -2.48 -5.54 17.95
N THR A 548 -3.41 -5.44 18.90
CA THR A 548 -3.17 -5.80 20.31
C THR A 548 -2.88 -7.28 20.46
N LEU A 549 -1.70 -7.63 20.97
CA LEU A 549 -1.18 -9.00 21.01
C LEU A 549 -1.22 -9.70 19.64
N GLY A 550 -1.11 -8.91 18.57
CA GLY A 550 -1.21 -9.36 17.19
C GLY A 550 -2.63 -9.60 16.67
N MET A 551 -3.68 -9.33 17.46
CA MET A 551 -5.08 -9.43 17.04
C MET A 551 -5.53 -8.14 16.37
N GLY A 552 -6.28 -8.25 15.27
CA GLY A 552 -6.65 -7.06 14.50
C GLY A 552 -7.64 -6.14 15.17
N SER A 553 -7.79 -5.00 14.50
CA SER A 553 -8.72 -3.92 14.80
C SER A 553 -9.58 -3.64 13.57
N GLU A 554 -10.30 -2.53 13.57
CA GLU A 554 -11.16 -2.15 12.46
C GLU A 554 -10.35 -1.89 11.19
N THR A 555 -10.84 -2.43 10.08
CA THR A 555 -10.25 -2.38 8.73
C THR A 555 -9.79 -0.98 8.34
N ASN A 556 -10.60 0.03 8.63
CA ASN A 556 -10.34 1.42 8.31
C ASN A 556 -9.82 2.22 9.51
N SER A 557 -9.17 1.57 10.49
CA SER A 557 -8.55 2.20 11.66
C SER A 557 -9.51 2.95 12.60
N SER A 558 -10.82 2.70 12.53
CA SER A 558 -11.80 3.36 13.39
C SER A 558 -11.88 2.69 14.76
N PHE A 559 -12.36 3.40 15.79
CA PHE A 559 -12.82 2.74 17.01
C PHE A 559 -14.02 1.83 16.70
N ALA A 560 -14.07 0.65 17.32
CA ALA A 560 -15.26 -0.19 17.26
C ALA A 560 -16.40 0.46 18.06
N GLU A 561 -17.63 0.33 17.59
CA GLU A 561 -18.79 1.02 18.18
C GLU A 561 -19.37 0.30 19.41
N ASN A 562 -19.17 -1.02 19.50
CA ASN A 562 -19.74 -1.88 20.53
C ASN A 562 -18.88 -3.14 20.75
N ILE A 563 -19.14 -3.87 21.85
CA ILE A 563 -18.41 -5.07 22.26
C ILE A 563 -18.51 -6.15 21.19
N GLU A 564 -19.71 -6.41 20.65
CA GLU A 564 -19.95 -7.43 19.65
C GLU A 564 -19.07 -7.22 18.41
N ARG A 565 -19.02 -5.97 17.91
CA ARG A 565 -18.18 -5.57 16.80
C ARG A 565 -16.71 -5.73 17.14
N ARG A 566 -16.27 -5.29 18.32
CA ARG A 566 -14.86 -5.41 18.72
C ARG A 566 -14.41 -6.87 18.83
N GLU A 567 -15.23 -7.75 19.40
CA GLU A 567 -14.94 -9.19 19.48
C GLU A 567 -14.99 -9.87 18.10
N THR A 568 -15.86 -9.40 17.21
CA THR A 568 -15.89 -9.82 15.80
C THR A 568 -14.60 -9.43 15.08
N LEU A 569 -14.07 -8.23 15.33
CA LEU A 569 -12.80 -7.76 14.77
C LEU A 569 -11.59 -8.55 15.28
N LEU A 570 -11.64 -9.14 16.48
CA LEU A 570 -10.58 -10.07 16.91
C LEU A 570 -10.50 -11.28 15.96
N LYS A 571 -11.67 -11.79 15.54
CA LYS A 571 -11.82 -12.93 14.59
C LYS A 571 -11.52 -12.59 13.15
N TYR A 572 -11.56 -11.30 12.81
CA TYR A 572 -11.28 -10.78 11.48
C TYR A 572 -9.85 -11.11 11.03
N THR A 573 -8.93 -11.28 11.99
CA THR A 573 -7.57 -11.67 11.68
C THR A 573 -7.39 -13.17 11.66
N ASN A 574 -6.76 -13.71 10.62
CA ASN A 574 -6.41 -15.14 10.54
C ASN A 574 -5.63 -15.63 11.76
N ARG A 575 -4.93 -14.73 12.46
CA ARG A 575 -4.26 -15.00 13.74
C ARG A 575 -5.20 -15.51 14.83
N TYR A 576 -6.46 -15.07 14.88
CA TYR A 576 -7.45 -15.59 15.84
C TYR A 576 -7.56 -17.12 15.80
N TYR A 577 -7.39 -17.69 14.61
CA TYR A 577 -7.53 -19.12 14.39
C TYR A 577 -6.20 -19.88 14.38
N LEU A 578 -5.09 -19.20 14.69
CA LEU A 578 -3.78 -19.83 14.84
C LEU A 578 -3.58 -20.29 16.29
N PRO A 579 -3.18 -21.55 16.55
CA PRO A 579 -3.05 -22.09 17.91
C PRO A 579 -2.16 -21.24 18.83
N GLU A 580 -1.08 -20.66 18.31
CA GLU A 580 -0.12 -19.85 19.06
C GLU A 580 -0.68 -18.50 19.54
N TYR A 581 -1.79 -18.05 18.95
CA TYR A 581 -2.50 -16.81 19.28
C TYR A 581 -3.75 -17.05 20.13
N ALA A 582 -4.37 -18.25 20.05
CA ALA A 582 -5.55 -18.60 20.83
C ALA A 582 -5.34 -18.38 22.34
N ARG A 583 -4.14 -18.70 22.85
CA ARG A 583 -3.76 -18.48 24.26
C ARG A 583 -3.87 -17.02 24.72
N PHE A 584 -3.71 -16.04 23.84
CA PHE A 584 -3.81 -14.61 24.18
C PHE A 584 -5.26 -14.13 24.31
N LEU A 585 -6.21 -14.95 23.88
CA LEU A 585 -7.63 -14.69 23.99
C LEU A 585 -8.24 -15.32 25.23
N GLU A 586 -7.48 -16.11 26.00
CA GLU A 586 -7.98 -16.69 27.25
C GLU A 586 -8.31 -15.57 28.24
N PRO A 587 -9.49 -15.62 28.89
CA PRO A 587 -9.94 -14.59 29.82
C PRO A 587 -9.21 -14.74 31.16
N THR A 588 -7.94 -14.33 31.22
CA THR A 588 -7.09 -14.47 32.41
C THR A 588 -6.49 -13.13 32.83
N LYS A 589 -6.16 -12.99 34.12
CA LYS A 589 -5.41 -11.83 34.62
C LYS A 589 -4.03 -11.70 33.96
N GLU A 590 -3.38 -12.81 33.64
CA GLU A 590 -2.10 -12.79 32.92
C GLU A 590 -2.22 -12.13 31.54
N ASN A 591 -3.28 -12.43 30.79
CA ASN A 591 -3.51 -11.79 29.49
C ASN A 591 -3.89 -10.32 29.61
N ILE A 592 -4.60 -9.92 30.68
CA ILE A 592 -4.83 -8.50 30.99
C ILE A 592 -3.49 -7.78 31.17
N GLU A 593 -2.58 -8.33 31.98
CA GLU A 593 -1.25 -7.74 32.20
C GLU A 593 -0.40 -7.69 30.92
N ARG A 594 -0.50 -8.70 30.05
CA ARG A 594 0.17 -8.70 28.73
C ARG A 594 -0.31 -7.53 27.85
N VAL A 595 -1.62 -7.27 27.81
CA VAL A 595 -2.18 -6.12 27.08
C VAL A 595 -1.67 -4.81 27.66
N ILE A 596 -1.72 -4.66 29.00
CA ILE A 596 -1.23 -3.44 29.67
C ILE A 596 0.24 -3.20 29.34
N ALA A 597 1.09 -4.21 29.51
CA ALA A 597 2.52 -4.10 29.25
C ALA A 597 2.83 -3.72 27.78
N GLU A 598 2.13 -4.33 26.82
CA GLU A 598 2.30 -3.99 25.40
C GLU A 598 1.91 -2.53 25.11
N LYS A 599 0.77 -2.07 25.65
CA LYS A 599 0.27 -0.71 25.41
C LYS A 599 1.12 0.35 26.10
N GLU A 600 1.63 0.08 27.29
CA GLU A 600 2.56 0.98 27.97
C GLU A 600 3.89 1.10 27.25
N GLU A 601 4.45 -0.01 26.76
CA GLU A 601 5.65 0.04 25.93
C GLU A 601 5.41 0.82 24.64
N ASN A 602 4.21 0.69 24.07
CA ASN A 602 3.84 1.46 22.90
C ASN A 602 3.78 2.97 23.17
N LEU A 603 3.19 3.40 24.29
CA LEU A 603 3.18 4.81 24.67
C LEU A 603 4.59 5.35 24.93
N ARG A 604 5.48 4.57 25.57
CA ARG A 604 6.89 4.93 25.72
C ARG A 604 7.61 5.06 24.37
N ARG A 605 7.25 4.24 23.38
CA ARG A 605 7.75 4.38 22.01
C ARG A 605 7.30 5.68 21.38
N ILE A 606 6.02 6.04 21.51
CA ILE A 606 5.48 7.30 21.02
C ILE A 606 6.16 8.50 21.72
N ASP A 607 6.42 8.44 23.02
CA ASP A 607 7.16 9.49 23.73
C ASP A 607 8.61 9.65 23.20
N ARG A 608 9.27 8.56 22.81
CA ARG A 608 10.58 8.63 22.12
C ARG A 608 10.48 9.29 20.75
N MET A 609 9.39 9.06 20.02
CA MET A 609 9.14 9.76 18.75
C MET A 609 9.06 11.27 18.97
N PHE A 610 8.36 11.73 20.01
CA PHE A 610 8.30 13.15 20.38
C PHE A 610 9.67 13.69 20.77
N ALA A 611 10.44 12.96 21.59
CA ALA A 611 11.78 13.39 21.97
C ALA A 611 12.70 13.59 20.76
N ALA A 612 12.59 12.72 19.75
CA ALA A 612 13.30 12.87 18.49
C ALA A 612 12.80 14.08 17.68
N LEU A 613 11.48 14.28 17.57
CA LEU A 613 10.91 15.46 16.91
C LEU A 613 11.34 16.79 17.56
N GLU A 614 11.40 16.87 18.90
CA GLU A 614 11.87 18.07 19.60
C GLU A 614 13.35 18.37 19.32
N ARG A 615 14.19 17.34 19.15
CA ARG A 615 15.58 17.55 18.70
C ARG A 615 15.66 18.03 17.26
N ALA A 616 14.73 17.63 16.40
CA ALA A 616 14.66 18.11 15.02
C ALA A 616 14.16 19.57 14.92
N ARG A 617 13.32 20.02 15.87
CA ARG A 617 12.62 21.31 15.85
C ARG A 617 13.48 22.52 15.45
N PRO A 618 14.70 22.73 15.99
CA PRO A 618 15.51 23.90 15.63
C PRO A 618 15.97 23.94 14.16
N HIS A 619 15.78 22.84 13.44
CA HIS A 619 16.24 22.64 12.07
C HIS A 619 15.08 22.46 11.08
N LEU A 620 13.85 22.39 11.57
CA LEU A 620 12.65 22.27 10.75
C LEU A 620 12.05 23.65 10.45
N ARG A 621 11.38 23.77 9.30
CA ARG A 621 10.49 24.92 9.07
C ARG A 621 9.32 24.87 10.05
N ALA A 622 8.76 26.04 10.37
CA ALA A 622 7.65 26.16 11.30
C ALA A 622 6.45 25.32 10.86
N GLU A 623 6.11 25.33 9.57
CA GLU A 623 4.98 24.58 9.03
C GLU A 623 5.21 23.06 9.12
N GLN A 624 6.44 22.61 8.85
CA GLN A 624 6.81 21.19 8.96
C GLN A 624 6.66 20.71 10.39
N TYR A 625 7.29 21.40 11.34
CA TYR A 625 7.19 21.02 12.75
C TYR A 625 5.73 21.05 13.23
N ALA A 626 4.94 22.06 12.84
CA ALA A 626 3.53 22.16 13.22
C ALA A 626 2.69 20.99 12.69
N GLU A 627 2.86 20.60 11.42
CA GLU A 627 2.19 19.42 10.85
C GLU A 627 2.60 18.14 11.58
N MET A 628 3.91 17.90 11.69
CA MET A 628 4.45 16.69 12.33
C MET A 628 3.96 16.56 13.77
N ARG A 629 4.04 17.67 14.54
CA ARG A 629 3.58 17.72 15.93
C ARG A 629 2.10 17.37 16.03
N THR A 630 1.25 17.96 15.19
CA THR A 630 -0.20 17.72 15.18
C THR A 630 -0.52 16.24 14.93
N ARG A 631 0.13 15.63 13.93
CA ARG A 631 -0.09 14.23 13.57
C ARG A 631 0.46 13.25 14.60
N PHE A 632 1.57 13.59 15.26
CA PHE A 632 2.11 12.83 16.38
C PHE A 632 1.18 12.92 17.60
N ASP A 633 0.62 14.09 17.88
CA ASP A 633 -0.37 14.28 18.95
C ASP A 633 -1.63 13.45 18.69
N TRP A 634 -2.13 13.44 17.45
CA TRP A 634 -3.26 12.57 17.08
C TRP A 634 -2.95 11.08 17.31
N LEU A 635 -1.76 10.60 16.92
CA LEU A 635 -1.34 9.22 17.20
C LEU A 635 -1.29 8.94 18.70
N LYS A 636 -0.75 9.85 19.51
CA LYS A 636 -0.65 9.68 20.97
C LYS A 636 -2.01 9.60 21.62
N GLU A 637 -2.89 10.57 21.36
CA GLU A 637 -4.23 10.59 21.95
C GLU A 637 -5.04 9.35 21.51
N TYR A 638 -4.90 8.92 20.25
CA TYR A 638 -5.52 7.69 19.76
C TYR A 638 -4.98 6.46 20.50
N ALA A 639 -3.66 6.33 20.62
CA ALA A 639 -3.02 5.21 21.31
C ALA A 639 -3.39 5.14 22.80
N ILE A 640 -3.59 6.28 23.46
CA ILE A 640 -4.08 6.33 24.85
C ILE A 640 -5.52 5.80 24.92
N CYS A 641 -6.42 6.25 24.05
CA CYS A 641 -7.79 5.74 24.03
C CYS A 641 -7.82 4.24 23.70
N ALA A 642 -7.04 3.80 22.71
CA ALA A 642 -6.94 2.40 22.32
C ALA A 642 -6.41 1.51 23.47
N ARG A 643 -5.43 1.99 24.26
CA ARG A 643 -4.97 1.29 25.47
C ARG A 643 -6.13 0.99 26.41
N TYR A 644 -6.90 2.02 26.79
CA TYR A 644 -7.96 1.88 27.78
C TYR A 644 -9.11 0.99 27.28
N LEU A 645 -9.45 1.11 26.00
CA LEU A 645 -10.46 0.25 25.37
C LEU A 645 -10.04 -1.22 25.33
N ASP A 646 -8.81 -1.50 24.90
CA ASP A 646 -8.32 -2.89 24.83
C ASP A 646 -8.14 -3.49 26.23
N GLU A 647 -7.58 -2.75 27.19
CA GLU A 647 -7.50 -3.22 28.58
C GLU A 647 -8.90 -3.56 29.13
N SER A 648 -9.87 -2.65 28.94
CA SER A 648 -11.24 -2.82 29.43
C SER A 648 -11.96 -3.98 28.75
N LEU A 649 -11.69 -4.25 27.46
CA LEU A 649 -12.21 -5.41 26.77
C LEU A 649 -11.72 -6.73 27.39
N TRP A 650 -10.42 -6.85 27.67
CA TRP A 650 -9.89 -8.08 28.30
C TRP A 650 -10.40 -8.26 29.73
N ARG A 651 -10.55 -7.18 30.50
CA ARG A 651 -11.18 -7.20 31.83
C ARG A 651 -12.65 -7.61 31.77
N TYR A 652 -13.42 -7.07 30.82
CA TYR A 652 -14.81 -7.49 30.57
C TYR A 652 -14.90 -8.98 30.23
N ARG A 653 -14.03 -9.48 29.34
CA ARG A 653 -13.99 -10.91 28.97
C ARG A 653 -13.69 -11.80 30.18
N TYR A 654 -12.79 -11.36 31.08
CA TYR A 654 -12.52 -12.02 32.35
C TYR A 654 -13.74 -12.05 33.28
N LEU A 655 -14.39 -10.91 33.50
CA LEU A 655 -15.62 -10.83 34.29
C LEU A 655 -16.74 -11.71 33.73
N ARG A 656 -16.92 -11.71 32.40
CA ARG A 656 -17.90 -12.58 31.72
C ARG A 656 -17.60 -14.06 31.94
N HIS A 657 -16.33 -14.44 31.95
CA HIS A 657 -15.92 -15.81 32.26
C HIS A 657 -16.20 -16.19 33.72
N LEU A 658 -15.85 -15.32 34.68
CA LEU A 658 -16.16 -15.54 36.09
C LEU A 658 -17.67 -15.66 36.34
N ALA A 659 -18.47 -14.79 35.72
CA ALA A 659 -19.92 -14.84 35.84
C ALA A 659 -20.51 -16.17 35.32
N SER A 660 -19.92 -16.76 34.27
CA SER A 660 -20.31 -18.10 33.79
C SER A 660 -20.02 -19.23 34.80
N MET A 661 -19.12 -18.98 35.75
CA MET A 661 -18.81 -19.85 36.90
C MET A 661 -19.53 -19.41 38.18
N LEU A 662 -20.53 -18.52 38.07
CA LEU A 662 -21.29 -17.98 39.21
C LEU A 662 -20.40 -17.29 40.26
N THR A 663 -19.32 -16.66 39.82
CA THR A 663 -18.42 -15.87 40.69
C THR A 663 -18.09 -14.54 40.01
N THR A 664 -17.34 -13.66 40.69
CA THR A 664 -16.96 -12.36 40.16
C THR A 664 -15.66 -11.84 40.78
N ASP A 665 -15.11 -10.77 40.21
CA ASP A 665 -13.96 -10.02 40.72
C ASP A 665 -14.28 -8.52 40.66
N PRO A 666 -14.92 -7.95 41.71
CA PRO A 666 -15.38 -6.57 41.70
C PRO A 666 -14.26 -5.54 41.49
N GLU A 667 -13.02 -5.88 41.87
CA GLU A 667 -11.86 -5.00 41.70
C GLU A 667 -11.63 -4.63 40.22
N GLN A 668 -12.02 -5.49 39.29
CA GLN A 668 -11.87 -5.21 37.86
C GLN A 668 -12.69 -3.99 37.41
N LEU A 669 -13.85 -3.74 38.03
CA LEU A 669 -14.69 -2.59 37.70
C LEU A 669 -14.03 -1.26 38.08
N LYS A 670 -13.24 -1.23 39.16
CA LYS A 670 -12.45 -0.05 39.54
C LYS A 670 -11.57 0.42 38.37
N TYR A 671 -10.86 -0.51 37.73
CA TYR A 671 -9.98 -0.22 36.61
C TYR A 671 -10.77 0.20 35.35
N ILE A 672 -11.91 -0.44 35.09
CA ILE A 672 -12.78 -0.08 33.96
C ILE A 672 -13.42 1.32 34.17
N ALA A 673 -13.80 1.68 35.40
CA ALA A 673 -14.31 3.01 35.73
C ALA A 673 -13.24 4.09 35.54
N ALA A 674 -12.01 3.83 35.98
CA ALA A 674 -10.88 4.74 35.75
C ALA A 674 -10.56 4.89 34.24
N ALA A 675 -10.63 3.78 33.49
CA ALA A 675 -10.48 3.79 32.03
C ALA A 675 -11.59 4.61 31.34
N TYR A 676 -12.84 4.51 31.83
CA TYR A 676 -13.96 5.32 31.36
C TYR A 676 -13.66 6.82 31.49
N ASP A 677 -13.27 7.27 32.68
CA ASP A 677 -12.93 8.68 32.93
C ASP A 677 -11.80 9.16 32.04
N ALA A 678 -10.76 8.34 31.88
CA ALA A 678 -9.63 8.66 31.03
C ALA A 678 -10.03 8.78 29.54
N VAL A 679 -10.86 7.86 29.02
CA VAL A 679 -11.36 7.94 27.64
C VAL A 679 -12.17 9.21 27.42
N MET A 680 -13.08 9.55 28.34
CA MET A 680 -13.88 10.78 28.26
C MET A 680 -13.01 12.05 28.24
N GLU A 681 -11.88 12.03 28.94
CA GLU A 681 -10.95 13.16 28.98
C GLU A 681 -10.06 13.24 27.73
N HIS A 682 -9.55 12.11 27.24
CA HIS A 682 -8.68 12.07 26.06
C HIS A 682 -9.44 12.23 24.74
N GLU A 683 -10.72 11.82 24.67
CA GLU A 683 -11.54 12.02 23.48
C GLU A 683 -11.57 13.50 23.04
N LYS A 684 -11.64 14.42 24.00
CA LYS A 684 -11.67 15.88 23.73
C LYS A 684 -10.43 16.40 22.98
N ARG A 685 -9.33 15.64 22.99
CA ARG A 685 -8.07 15.96 22.32
C ARG A 685 -7.88 15.20 21.01
N LEU A 686 -8.63 14.14 20.77
CA LEU A 686 -8.56 13.35 19.53
C LEU A 686 -8.87 14.23 18.32
N PHE A 687 -8.01 14.17 17.31
CA PHE A 687 -8.17 14.91 16.05
C PHE A 687 -8.45 16.40 16.25
N ARG A 688 -7.89 17.04 17.29
CA ARG A 688 -7.90 18.49 17.43
C ARG A 688 -6.91 19.11 16.45
N TYR A 689 -7.34 20.10 15.68
CA TYR A 689 -6.47 20.85 14.76
C TYR A 689 -6.97 22.28 14.58
N ASP A 690 -6.10 23.13 14.03
CA ASP A 690 -6.46 24.44 13.52
C ASP A 690 -7.04 24.28 12.09
N PRO A 691 -8.31 24.66 11.83
CA PRO A 691 -8.90 24.58 10.50
C PRO A 691 -8.13 25.37 9.42
N ALA A 692 -7.37 26.41 9.79
CA ALA A 692 -6.55 27.19 8.87
C ALA A 692 -5.23 26.49 8.50
N GLN A 693 -4.84 25.45 9.23
CA GLN A 693 -3.63 24.69 8.95
C GLN A 693 -3.76 23.96 7.61
N LYS A 694 -2.68 23.96 6.84
CA LYS A 694 -2.54 23.19 5.59
C LYS A 694 -1.40 22.19 5.77
N PHE A 695 -1.71 20.90 5.64
CA PHE A 695 -0.67 19.86 5.57
C PHE A 695 -0.13 19.73 4.16
N SER A 696 1.12 19.27 4.03
CA SER A 696 1.81 19.11 2.76
C SER A 696 1.07 18.15 1.80
N CYS A 697 0.43 17.13 2.35
CA CYS A 697 -0.30 16.11 1.61
C CYS A 697 -1.68 16.56 1.10
N TYR A 698 -2.13 17.78 1.44
CA TYR A 698 -3.39 18.34 0.94
C TYR A 698 -3.15 19.59 0.11
N ASN A 699 -3.89 19.73 -0.99
CA ASN A 699 -3.86 20.96 -1.79
C ASN A 699 -4.64 22.12 -1.12
N THR A 700 -5.43 21.83 -0.09
CA THR A 700 -6.33 22.74 0.61
C THR A 700 -6.11 22.70 2.14
N THR A 701 -6.71 23.63 2.89
CA THR A 701 -6.63 23.64 4.37
C THR A 701 -7.48 22.53 4.99
N LEU A 702 -7.18 22.11 6.22
CA LEU A 702 -7.97 21.08 6.92
C LEU A 702 -9.45 21.49 7.08
N GLY A 703 -9.70 22.78 7.28
CA GLY A 703 -11.04 23.39 7.34
C GLY A 703 -11.82 23.32 6.04
N GLN A 704 -11.18 23.08 4.90
CA GLN A 704 -11.80 22.99 3.58
C GLN A 704 -11.96 21.55 3.06
N LEU A 705 -11.35 20.55 3.72
CA LEU A 705 -11.51 19.14 3.34
C LEU A 705 -12.98 18.69 3.38
N ARG A 706 -13.41 17.95 2.36
CA ARG A 706 -14.75 17.33 2.33
C ARG A 706 -14.91 16.28 3.42
N ILE A 707 -13.87 15.47 3.63
CA ILE A 707 -13.81 14.51 4.73
C ILE A 707 -12.83 15.05 5.75
N LYS A 708 -13.33 15.38 6.96
CA LYS A 708 -12.49 15.88 8.05
C LYS A 708 -11.65 14.74 8.66
N PRO A 709 -10.44 15.04 9.15
CA PRO A 709 -9.65 14.07 9.91
C PRO A 709 -10.44 13.53 11.10
N SER A 710 -10.69 12.22 11.10
CA SER A 710 -11.39 11.50 12.17
C SER A 710 -11.27 9.99 11.97
N LEU A 711 -11.24 9.25 13.10
CA LEU A 711 -11.34 7.80 13.17
C LEU A 711 -12.49 7.33 14.09
N GLY A 712 -13.54 8.15 14.22
CA GLY A 712 -14.69 7.88 15.08
C GLY A 712 -14.46 8.22 16.56
N SER A 713 -15.42 7.86 17.42
CA SER A 713 -15.37 8.10 18.86
C SER A 713 -15.10 6.79 19.63
N PRO A 714 -14.24 6.81 20.66
CA PRO A 714 -14.01 5.67 21.55
C PRO A 714 -15.14 5.48 22.59
N VAL A 715 -15.97 6.50 22.81
CA VAL A 715 -16.93 6.55 23.93
C VAL A 715 -18.01 5.48 23.86
N PRO A 716 -18.65 5.18 22.71
CA PRO A 716 -19.71 4.17 22.65
C PRO A 716 -19.28 2.80 23.19
N LEU A 717 -18.13 2.30 22.72
CA LEU A 717 -17.58 1.03 23.20
C LEU A 717 -17.16 1.09 24.67
N MET A 718 -16.50 2.18 25.10
CA MET A 718 -16.07 2.31 26.51
C MET A 718 -17.27 2.32 27.45
N LYS A 719 -18.35 3.01 27.09
CA LYS A 719 -19.60 3.03 27.85
C LYS A 719 -20.21 1.64 27.94
N GLU A 720 -20.31 0.91 26.83
CA GLU A 720 -20.85 -0.44 26.87
C GLU A 720 -19.99 -1.39 27.72
N LEU A 721 -18.66 -1.32 27.60
CA LEU A 721 -17.74 -2.11 28.42
C LEU A 721 -17.93 -1.86 29.91
N TYR A 722 -18.13 -0.61 30.31
CA TYR A 722 -18.43 -0.24 31.70
C TYR A 722 -19.78 -0.82 32.16
N GLU A 723 -20.87 -0.50 31.45
CA GLU A 723 -22.23 -0.91 31.85
C GLU A 723 -22.39 -2.43 31.91
N LYS A 724 -21.85 -3.15 30.91
CA LYS A 724 -21.93 -4.61 30.87
C LYS A 724 -21.07 -5.26 31.96
N SER A 725 -19.91 -4.69 32.30
CA SER A 725 -19.08 -5.19 33.39
C SER A 725 -19.73 -4.98 34.75
N LYS A 726 -20.31 -3.79 34.97
CA LYS A 726 -21.10 -3.49 36.17
C LYS A 726 -22.26 -4.46 36.33
N GLN A 727 -23.06 -4.66 35.27
CA GLN A 727 -24.18 -5.60 35.28
C GLN A 727 -23.76 -7.03 35.68
N LEU A 728 -22.62 -7.52 35.17
CA LEU A 728 -22.10 -8.85 35.52
C LEU A 728 -21.77 -8.94 37.02
N ILE A 729 -21.18 -7.89 37.60
CA ILE A 729 -20.85 -7.87 39.04
C ILE A 729 -22.11 -7.75 39.88
N GLU A 730 -23.00 -6.82 39.59
CA GLU A 730 -24.25 -6.63 40.35
C GLU A 730 -25.12 -7.89 40.34
N SER A 731 -25.12 -8.66 39.24
CA SER A 731 -25.83 -9.94 39.18
C SER A 731 -25.27 -11.01 40.12
N ALA A 732 -23.99 -10.91 40.51
CA ALA A 732 -23.32 -11.87 41.37
C ALA A 732 -23.31 -11.46 42.85
N VAL A 733 -23.18 -10.16 43.16
CA VAL A 733 -23.01 -9.66 44.55
C VAL A 733 -24.06 -8.63 44.99
N GLY A 734 -24.98 -8.22 44.10
CA GLY A 734 -26.00 -7.21 44.36
C GLY A 734 -25.55 -5.77 44.00
N PRO A 735 -26.51 -4.85 43.77
CA PRO A 735 -26.22 -3.48 43.32
C PRO A 735 -25.55 -2.60 44.39
N ASP A 736 -25.81 -2.87 45.68
CA ASP A 736 -25.30 -2.06 46.80
C ASP A 736 -23.89 -2.47 47.24
N TYR A 737 -23.30 -3.50 46.62
CA TYR A 737 -21.97 -3.99 46.98
C TYR A 737 -20.84 -3.08 46.45
N LEU A 738 -21.09 -2.36 45.36
CA LEU A 738 -20.08 -1.57 44.66
C LEU A 738 -19.83 -0.22 45.35
N PRO A 739 -18.56 0.18 45.59
CA PRO A 739 -18.23 1.51 46.08
C PRO A 739 -18.76 2.62 45.17
N THR A 740 -19.30 3.68 45.75
CA THR A 740 -19.91 4.80 45.01
C THR A 740 -18.92 5.46 44.04
N GLU A 741 -17.64 5.49 44.39
CA GLU A 741 -16.59 6.06 43.53
C GLU A 741 -16.30 5.25 42.26
N TRP A 742 -16.83 4.03 42.12
CA TRP A 742 -16.75 3.23 40.87
C TRP A 742 -17.99 3.41 39.98
N LEU A 743 -19.02 4.11 40.45
CA LEU A 743 -20.26 4.36 39.72
C LEU A 743 -20.12 5.56 38.77
N ARG A 744 -20.53 5.41 37.51
CA ARG A 744 -20.50 6.44 36.45
C ARG A 744 -21.84 6.61 35.79
#